data_AF-A0AA91GXF4-F1
#
_entry.id   AF-A0AA91GXF4-F1
#
_cell.length_a   1.000
_cell.length_b   1.000
_cell.length_c   1.000
_cell.angle_alpha   90.00
_cell.angle_beta   90.00
_cell.angle_gamma   90.00
#
_symmetry.space_group_name_H-M   'P 1'
#
loop_
_entity.id
_entity.type
_entity.pdbx_description
1 polymer ?
#
loop_
_entity_poly.entity_id
_entity_poly.type
_entity_poly.pdbx_seq_one_letter_code
_entity_poly.pdbx_strand_id
1 'polypeptide(L)'
;ISCYTQALQEHTRDRFPMKWAMTQNNLGNAYRNRIRGERAENLEIAISCYTQALQEYTRDRFPIEWAGTQNNLGNAYSVRIRGERAENLELAISCYTQALQERTRDRFPIDWAMTQNNLGAAYRNRIRGERAENLEIAISCYTQALQERTRDRFPIDWATTQKNLGAAYRNRIRGERAENLEIAISCCTNALQVRTRNALPQNHAETAFNLGLAYIDAEQYADAYNIFQSAIDTVEFLRGEIVCGDEIKQKLAEEWNELYRRMVEVCLELEYYDQAVEYIERSKTRNLVELIASQKPFQPLHELDQKIAEELEHIRFAEIQALVDDCTAIVQWYIFDNCFRAFIITRDNQHPIIWKSSQQDLEDLNKWSDEYLETYATDKPRWRYQLAAKLSELAEILHINDILDFIPSSCQALILVPHRYLHLLPLHALPIGEKPTQNLTPLGNGDNSKPLSLQERGLERGSTDQVKSKIGEEGNCLLDKFPGGVRYAPSCQLLKLAKSRNPTPNPSPQARRGTRTGGEESRSLFAIQDPNENLLYTNIEVETIERDFQPTTVIEKRNATKQALFQTPAFESLSQAQVIHFSCHGYFDRNSPVDSAIALADCISPIPADADSSKRCRKLANGDAIDLEKCLTLPDIFNLNLPECRLVTLSACETGLSDPFSTSDEYIGLPSGFLKAGSSSIVSSLWSVDDFATALLMIRFYDNQHSLAIAQALCQAQRWLRNSTQAELIEWAQNHLNIHEEHKQTIQQRLQTWYFPEHKPFRKPEAWAGFCAIGQ
;
A
#
# COMPACT_ATOMS: atom_id res chain seq x y z
N ILE A 1 17.78 27.95 -3.33
CA ILE A 1 18.88 27.11 -3.87
C ILE A 1 19.49 27.76 -5.10
N SER A 2 18.77 27.90 -6.21
CA SER A 2 19.29 28.55 -7.45
C SER A 2 20.00 29.89 -7.18
N CYS A 3 19.39 30.81 -6.42
CA CYS A 3 20.02 32.09 -6.07
C CYS A 3 21.35 31.93 -5.29
N TYR A 4 21.45 30.96 -4.39
CA TYR A 4 22.69 30.68 -3.66
C TYR A 4 23.76 30.05 -4.58
N THR A 5 23.35 29.15 -5.48
CA THR A 5 24.27 28.56 -6.48
C THR A 5 24.82 29.63 -7.42
N GLN A 6 23.99 30.58 -7.87
CA GLN A 6 24.44 31.74 -8.63
C GLN A 6 25.34 32.65 -7.80
N ALA A 7 24.98 32.94 -6.54
CA ALA A 7 25.82 33.74 -5.65
C ALA A 7 27.22 33.13 -5.44
N LEU A 8 27.35 31.79 -5.42
CA LEU A 8 28.64 31.10 -5.32
C LEU A 8 29.54 31.25 -6.55
N GLN A 9 28.99 31.65 -7.72
CA GLN A 9 29.80 31.97 -8.90
C GLN A 9 30.59 33.28 -8.70
N GLU A 10 30.01 34.23 -7.97
CA GLU A 10 30.62 35.54 -7.68
C GLU A 10 31.35 35.56 -6.34
N HIS A 11 30.75 34.98 -5.30
CA HIS A 11 31.34 34.82 -3.98
C HIS A 11 32.33 33.65 -3.98
N THR A 12 33.43 33.71 -4.73
CA THR A 12 34.40 32.61 -4.73
C THR A 12 35.21 32.56 -3.43
N ARG A 13 35.70 31.38 -3.06
CA ARG A 13 36.52 31.18 -1.86
C ARG A 13 37.75 32.10 -1.83
N ASP A 14 38.40 32.30 -2.97
CA ASP A 14 39.62 33.12 -3.05
C ASP A 14 39.35 34.63 -2.98
N ARG A 15 38.25 35.10 -3.56
CA ARG A 15 37.94 36.54 -3.65
C ARG A 15 37.13 37.04 -2.47
N PHE A 16 36.22 36.21 -1.94
CA PHE A 16 35.31 36.56 -0.85
C PHE A 16 35.11 35.39 0.13
N PRO A 17 36.17 34.92 0.83
CA PRO A 17 36.12 33.70 1.65
C PRO A 17 34.99 33.71 2.69
N MET A 18 34.77 34.84 3.36
CA MET A 18 33.69 34.99 4.35
C MET A 18 32.29 34.92 3.72
N LYS A 19 32.07 35.61 2.58
CA LYS A 19 30.76 35.58 1.89
C LYS A 19 30.50 34.24 1.25
N TRP A 20 31.54 33.58 0.73
CA TRP A 20 31.47 32.21 0.23
C TRP A 20 31.01 31.25 1.32
N ALA A 21 31.67 31.27 2.50
CA ALA A 21 31.32 30.41 3.63
C ALA A 21 29.89 30.65 4.14
N MET A 22 29.47 31.93 4.23
CA MET A 22 28.09 32.29 4.57
C MET A 22 27.09 31.72 3.56
N THR A 23 27.40 31.87 2.27
CA THR A 23 26.54 31.39 1.17
C THR A 23 26.45 29.86 1.20
N GLN A 24 27.56 29.17 1.48
CA GLN A 24 27.59 27.72 1.67
C GLN A 24 26.75 27.28 2.86
N ASN A 25 26.89 27.89 4.04
CA ASN A 25 26.05 27.54 5.20
C ASN A 25 24.55 27.77 4.92
N ASN A 26 24.20 28.86 4.25
CA ASN A 26 22.81 29.14 3.89
C ASN A 26 22.27 28.19 2.80
N LEU A 27 23.12 27.80 1.86
CA LEU A 27 22.80 26.77 0.87
C LEU A 27 22.59 25.40 1.55
N GLY A 28 23.43 25.07 2.53
CA GLY A 28 23.27 23.87 3.36
C GLY A 28 21.94 23.85 4.09
N ASN A 29 21.51 24.98 4.68
CA ASN A 29 20.19 25.11 5.30
C ASN A 29 19.06 24.92 4.27
N ALA A 30 19.21 25.50 3.08
CA ALA A 30 18.24 25.36 2.01
C ALA A 30 18.12 23.89 1.54
N TYR A 31 19.22 23.16 1.40
CA TYR A 31 19.20 21.73 1.05
C TYR A 31 18.68 20.84 2.18
N ARG A 32 19.07 21.10 3.44
CA ARG A 32 18.56 20.36 4.61
C ARG A 32 17.04 20.51 4.75
N ASN A 33 16.51 21.67 4.41
CA ASN A 33 15.07 21.93 4.41
C ASN A 33 14.42 21.65 3.04
N ARG A 34 15.19 21.25 2.03
CA ARG A 34 14.66 20.93 0.70
C ARG A 34 13.91 19.62 0.79
N ILE A 35 12.69 19.68 0.28
CA ILE A 35 11.77 18.55 0.22
C ILE A 35 11.83 17.93 -1.18
N ARG A 36 12.12 18.74 -2.22
CA ARG A 36 12.34 18.34 -3.63
C ARG A 36 13.58 17.49 -3.89
N GLY A 37 13.42 16.37 -4.59
CA GLY A 37 14.49 15.43 -4.96
C GLY A 37 14.79 14.43 -3.85
N GLU A 38 15.65 13.44 -4.11
CA GLU A 38 15.95 12.40 -3.13
C GLU A 38 16.41 12.99 -1.79
N ARG A 39 15.67 12.68 -0.71
CA ARG A 39 15.93 13.23 0.62
C ARG A 39 17.33 12.89 1.12
N ALA A 40 17.78 11.67 0.86
CA ALA A 40 19.12 11.21 1.21
C ALA A 40 20.19 12.07 0.52
N GLU A 41 20.04 12.33 -0.77
CA GLU A 41 20.98 13.17 -1.54
C GLU A 41 20.98 14.62 -1.05
N ASN A 42 19.81 15.21 -0.84
CA ASN A 42 19.69 16.57 -0.31
C ASN A 42 20.42 16.75 1.04
N LEU A 43 20.37 15.74 1.91
CA LEU A 43 21.07 15.77 3.18
C LEU A 43 22.59 15.66 3.01
N GLU A 44 23.08 14.83 2.09
CA GLU A 44 24.52 14.78 1.78
C GLU A 44 25.02 16.10 1.20
N ILE A 45 24.25 16.74 0.32
CA ILE A 45 24.61 18.07 -0.22
C ILE A 45 24.64 19.09 0.92
N ALA A 46 23.65 19.07 1.83
CA ALA A 46 23.64 19.96 2.98
C ALA A 46 24.88 19.80 3.86
N ILE A 47 25.24 18.54 4.18
CA ILE A 47 26.44 18.19 4.93
C ILE A 47 27.69 18.73 4.22
N SER A 48 27.81 18.50 2.90
CA SER A 48 28.92 19.02 2.08
C SER A 48 29.02 20.55 2.13
N CYS A 49 27.90 21.26 2.03
CA CYS A 49 27.87 22.72 2.14
C CYS A 49 28.35 23.21 3.53
N TYR A 50 27.91 22.59 4.62
CA TYR A 50 28.37 22.96 5.96
C TYR A 50 29.85 22.65 6.18
N THR A 51 30.34 21.49 5.73
CA THR A 51 31.76 21.14 5.85
C THR A 51 32.63 22.08 5.04
N GLN A 52 32.18 22.51 3.85
CA GLN A 52 32.85 23.55 3.07
C GLN A 52 32.88 24.89 3.81
N ALA A 53 31.76 25.34 4.38
CA ALA A 53 31.72 26.57 5.17
C ALA A 53 32.71 26.53 6.37
N LEU A 54 32.83 25.37 7.04
CA LEU A 54 33.76 25.15 8.16
C LEU A 54 35.25 25.15 7.77
N GLN A 55 35.58 25.10 6.47
CA GLN A 55 36.97 25.29 6.03
C GLN A 55 37.43 26.74 6.16
N GLU A 56 36.50 27.70 6.08
CA GLU A 56 36.78 29.12 6.24
C GLU A 56 36.39 29.65 7.62
N TYR A 57 35.19 29.29 8.08
CA TYR A 57 34.76 29.51 9.45
C TYR A 57 35.52 28.56 10.36
N THR A 58 36.67 28.98 10.86
CA THR A 58 37.43 28.27 11.87
C THR A 58 37.12 28.82 13.26
N ARG A 59 37.28 27.99 14.29
CA ARG A 59 37.04 28.40 15.68
C ARG A 59 37.80 29.67 16.09
N ASP A 60 39.06 29.79 15.66
CA ASP A 60 39.91 30.93 16.05
C ASP A 60 39.55 32.24 15.35
N ARG A 61 39.10 32.18 14.08
CA ARG A 61 38.84 33.38 13.26
C ARG A 61 37.37 33.80 13.28
N PHE A 62 36.46 32.83 13.34
CA PHE A 62 35.01 33.03 13.25
C PHE A 62 34.28 32.13 14.25
N PRO A 63 34.52 32.29 15.57
CA PRO A 63 33.99 31.37 16.59
C PRO A 63 32.46 31.26 16.59
N ILE A 64 31.76 32.38 16.31
CA ILE A 64 30.30 32.44 16.32
C ILE A 64 29.72 31.70 15.11
N GLU A 65 30.20 32.04 13.91
CA GLU A 65 29.77 31.40 12.66
C GLU A 65 30.18 29.93 12.62
N TRP A 66 31.36 29.59 13.12
CA TRP A 66 31.81 28.20 13.28
C TRP A 66 30.84 27.43 14.18
N ALA A 67 30.50 27.95 15.36
CA ALA A 67 29.57 27.26 16.26
C ALA A 67 28.15 27.15 15.69
N GLY A 68 27.65 28.19 15.02
CA GLY A 68 26.36 28.14 14.32
C GLY A 68 26.35 27.10 13.19
N THR A 69 27.43 27.02 12.41
CA THR A 69 27.59 26.04 11.33
C THR A 69 27.72 24.63 11.89
N GLN A 70 28.44 24.44 13.00
CA GLN A 70 28.52 23.16 13.71
C GLN A 70 27.13 22.70 14.18
N ASN A 71 26.32 23.58 14.77
CA ASN A 71 24.95 23.23 15.14
C ASN A 71 24.09 22.84 13.91
N ASN A 72 24.23 23.56 12.79
CA ASN A 72 23.52 23.22 11.55
C ASN A 72 23.96 21.88 10.95
N LEU A 73 25.25 21.58 11.01
CA LEU A 73 25.83 20.30 10.61
C LEU A 73 25.34 19.17 11.52
N GLY A 74 25.30 19.39 12.83
CA GLY A 74 24.72 18.45 13.79
C GLY A 74 23.25 18.15 13.47
N ASN A 75 22.45 19.17 13.15
CA ASN A 75 21.08 18.99 12.70
C ASN A 75 20.99 18.12 11.44
N ALA A 76 21.89 18.31 10.48
CA ALA A 76 21.92 17.50 9.26
C ALA A 76 22.27 16.03 9.56
N TYR A 77 23.29 15.78 10.38
CA TYR A 77 23.64 14.42 10.82
C TYR A 77 22.52 13.74 11.61
N SER A 78 21.81 14.49 12.46
CA SER A 78 20.72 13.96 13.29
C SER A 78 19.55 13.37 12.49
N VAL A 79 19.39 13.77 11.22
CA VAL A 79 18.34 13.29 10.31
C VAL A 79 18.90 12.60 9.06
N ARG A 80 20.22 12.35 9.01
CA ARG A 80 20.89 11.72 7.87
C ARG A 80 20.41 10.30 7.65
N ILE A 81 20.03 10.00 6.40
CA ILE A 81 19.49 8.69 5.97
C ILE A 81 20.62 7.71 5.64
N ARG A 82 21.70 8.16 4.97
CA ARG A 82 22.82 7.30 4.57
C ARG A 82 23.76 7.01 5.73
N GLY A 83 24.38 5.83 5.70
CA GLY A 83 25.30 5.35 6.74
C GLY A 83 24.59 4.80 7.98
N GLU A 84 25.35 4.31 8.95
CA GLU A 84 24.77 3.73 10.16
C GLU A 84 24.11 4.81 11.04
N ARG A 85 22.87 4.55 11.46
CA ARG A 85 22.10 5.48 12.30
C ARG A 85 22.82 5.83 13.59
N ALA A 86 23.49 4.86 14.21
CA ALA A 86 24.24 5.05 15.44
C ALA A 86 25.40 6.03 15.24
N GLU A 87 26.17 5.89 14.15
CA GLU A 87 27.29 6.78 13.84
C GLU A 87 26.83 8.19 13.51
N ASN A 88 25.77 8.33 12.73
CA ASN A 88 25.18 9.63 12.40
C ASN A 88 24.78 10.41 13.67
N LEU A 89 24.26 9.72 14.69
CA LEU A 89 23.91 10.34 15.97
C LEU A 89 25.14 10.76 16.78
N GLU A 90 26.22 9.97 16.79
CA GLU A 90 27.48 10.37 17.44
C GLU A 90 28.11 11.60 16.75
N LEU A 91 28.06 11.67 15.42
CA LEU A 91 28.51 12.86 14.66
C LEU A 91 27.68 14.09 15.03
N ALA A 92 26.36 13.94 15.14
CA ALA A 92 25.48 15.03 15.57
C ALA A 92 25.83 15.51 16.99
N ILE A 93 25.95 14.59 17.95
CA ILE A 93 26.34 14.88 19.34
C ILE A 93 27.69 15.60 19.38
N SER A 94 28.67 15.15 18.61
CA SER A 94 29.98 15.78 18.49
C SER A 94 29.86 17.22 18.01
N CYS A 95 29.15 17.46 16.89
CA CYS A 95 28.91 18.80 16.36
C CYS A 95 28.24 19.74 17.35
N TYR A 96 27.20 19.30 18.06
CA TYR A 96 26.54 20.12 19.08
C TYR A 96 27.45 20.40 20.27
N THR A 97 28.22 19.40 20.72
CA THR A 97 29.18 19.57 21.83
C THR A 97 30.27 20.57 21.46
N GLN A 98 30.76 20.54 20.22
CA GLN A 98 31.70 21.53 19.69
C GLN A 98 31.08 22.93 19.65
N ALA A 99 29.84 23.06 19.15
CA ALA A 99 29.13 24.34 19.11
C ALA A 99 28.96 24.96 20.52
N LEU A 100 28.70 24.14 21.54
CA LEU A 100 28.53 24.57 22.94
C LEU A 100 29.83 25.07 23.59
N GLN A 101 31.00 24.84 23.00
CA GLN A 101 32.26 25.40 23.52
C GLN A 101 32.34 26.92 23.31
N GLU A 102 31.71 27.44 22.26
CA GLU A 102 31.66 28.89 21.97
C GLU A 102 30.30 29.50 22.31
N ARG A 103 29.21 28.77 22.07
CA ARG A 103 27.87 29.17 22.50
C ARG A 103 27.73 28.86 23.98
N THR A 104 28.15 29.77 24.85
CA THR A 104 27.95 29.64 26.30
C THR A 104 26.66 30.31 26.74
N ARG A 105 26.11 29.89 27.88
CA ARG A 105 24.88 30.47 28.45
C ARG A 105 25.01 31.99 28.66
N ASP A 106 26.15 32.46 29.16
CA ASP A 106 26.33 33.88 29.49
C ASP A 106 26.46 34.79 28.25
N ARG A 107 27.09 34.29 27.19
CA ARG A 107 27.35 35.11 25.98
C ARG A 107 26.25 34.98 24.94
N PHE A 108 25.67 33.78 24.80
CA PHE A 108 24.70 33.45 23.77
C PHE A 108 23.57 32.59 24.34
N PRO A 109 22.79 33.07 25.32
CA PRO A 109 21.83 32.26 26.08
C PRO A 109 20.82 31.53 25.20
N ILE A 110 20.32 32.19 24.14
CA ILE A 110 19.29 31.61 23.25
C ILE A 110 19.87 30.59 22.28
N ASP A 111 21.02 30.90 21.67
CA ASP A 111 21.72 29.96 20.80
C ASP A 111 22.24 28.75 21.58
N TRP A 112 22.72 28.96 22.81
CA TRP A 112 23.08 27.89 23.74
C TRP A 112 21.86 27.02 24.05
N ALA A 113 20.73 27.61 24.43
CA ALA A 113 19.50 26.86 24.71
C ALA A 113 18.98 26.10 23.47
N MET A 114 19.10 26.67 22.27
CA MET A 114 18.79 25.98 21.02
C MET A 114 19.70 24.76 20.81
N THR A 115 21.01 24.94 20.95
CA THR A 115 21.97 23.85 20.80
C THR A 115 21.77 22.77 21.88
N GLN A 116 21.45 23.15 23.12
CA GLN A 116 21.09 22.22 24.20
C GLN A 116 19.84 21.43 23.86
N ASN A 117 18.79 22.06 23.35
CA ASN A 117 17.59 21.35 22.90
C ASN A 117 17.91 20.33 21.78
N ASN A 118 18.76 20.70 20.82
CA ASN A 118 19.15 19.79 19.74
C ASN A 118 20.02 18.64 20.24
N LEU A 119 20.96 18.93 21.15
CA LEU A 119 21.77 17.92 21.83
C LEU A 119 20.91 16.95 22.63
N GLY A 120 19.92 17.44 23.36
CA GLY A 120 18.96 16.62 24.10
C GLY A 120 18.20 15.68 23.17
N ALA A 121 17.79 16.15 21.98
CA ALA A 121 17.13 15.29 20.99
C ALA A 121 18.07 14.20 20.44
N ALA A 122 19.35 14.53 20.22
CA ALA A 122 20.34 13.56 19.80
C ALA A 122 20.58 12.48 20.87
N TYR A 123 20.72 12.86 22.15
CA TYR A 123 20.84 11.89 23.25
C TYR A 123 19.58 11.05 23.45
N ARG A 124 18.39 11.65 23.36
CA ARG A 124 17.12 10.91 23.45
C ARG A 124 16.98 9.86 22.34
N ASN A 125 17.60 10.07 21.18
CA ASN A 125 17.57 9.13 20.07
C ASN A 125 18.84 8.26 19.97
N ARG A 126 19.85 8.49 20.84
CA ARG A 126 21.15 7.82 20.80
C ARG A 126 21.02 6.32 21.03
N ILE A 127 21.66 5.55 20.15
CA ILE A 127 21.65 4.08 20.14
C ILE A 127 22.79 3.51 21.00
N ARG A 128 23.97 4.15 20.99
CA ARG A 128 25.13 3.71 21.76
C ARG A 128 25.04 4.12 23.23
N GLY A 129 25.70 3.36 24.11
CA GLY A 129 25.74 3.61 25.54
C GLY A 129 24.46 3.18 26.28
N GLU A 130 24.44 3.42 27.59
CA GLU A 130 23.31 3.05 28.44
C GLU A 130 22.07 3.90 28.14
N ARG A 131 20.96 3.25 27.77
CA ARG A 131 19.72 3.92 27.39
C ARG A 131 19.20 4.86 28.49
N ALA A 132 19.27 4.40 29.74
CA ALA A 132 18.81 5.18 30.89
C ALA A 132 19.64 6.46 31.06
N GLU A 133 20.96 6.38 30.93
CA GLU A 133 21.86 7.53 31.06
C GLU A 133 21.66 8.54 29.92
N ASN A 134 21.54 8.05 28.68
CA ASN A 134 21.25 8.90 27.52
C ASN A 134 19.97 9.74 27.73
N LEU A 135 18.93 9.15 28.31
CA LEU A 135 17.67 9.84 28.60
C LEU A 135 17.82 10.88 29.72
N GLU A 136 18.58 10.61 30.77
CA GLU A 136 18.86 11.61 31.82
C GLU A 136 19.66 12.81 31.27
N ILE A 137 20.64 12.55 30.39
CA ILE A 137 21.38 13.63 29.72
C ILE A 137 20.41 14.46 28.85
N ALA A 138 19.52 13.81 28.10
CA ALA A 138 18.52 14.51 27.29
C ALA A 138 17.60 15.41 28.13
N ILE A 139 17.05 14.87 29.23
CA ILE A 139 16.21 15.60 30.17
C ILE A 139 16.95 16.79 30.77
N SER A 140 18.22 16.60 31.14
CA SER A 140 19.08 17.67 31.65
C SER A 140 19.25 18.78 30.61
N CYS A 141 19.64 18.45 29.37
CA CYS A 141 19.78 19.41 28.28
C CYS A 141 18.50 20.23 28.03
N TYR A 142 17.33 19.57 27.99
CA TYR A 142 16.05 20.26 27.80
C TYR A 142 15.68 21.16 28.99
N THR A 143 15.89 20.68 30.22
CA THR A 143 15.61 21.45 31.44
C THR A 143 16.48 22.70 31.50
N GLN A 144 17.75 22.58 31.10
CA GLN A 144 18.67 23.71 30.97
C GLN A 144 18.23 24.70 29.89
N ALA A 145 17.80 24.22 28.72
CA ALA A 145 17.29 25.07 27.65
C ALA A 145 16.03 25.86 28.07
N LEU A 146 15.14 25.26 28.88
CA LEU A 146 13.93 25.92 29.39
C LEU A 146 14.21 27.03 30.42
N GLN A 147 15.42 27.13 30.97
CA GLN A 147 15.78 28.25 31.84
C GLN A 147 15.89 29.56 31.05
N GLU A 148 16.29 29.49 29.78
CA GLU A 148 16.41 30.65 28.88
C GLU A 148 15.20 30.81 27.95
N ARG A 149 14.66 29.68 27.47
CA ARG A 149 13.45 29.64 26.65
C ARG A 149 12.23 29.65 27.56
N THR A 150 11.70 30.82 27.87
CA THR A 150 10.47 30.96 28.68
C THR A 150 9.24 31.20 27.80
N ARG A 151 8.06 30.87 28.31
CA ARG A 151 6.79 31.07 27.60
C ARG A 151 6.59 32.53 27.15
N ASP A 152 6.95 33.49 27.99
CA ASP A 152 6.67 34.91 27.72
C ASP A 152 7.62 35.51 26.68
N ARG A 153 8.89 35.09 26.67
CA ARG A 153 9.91 35.65 25.76
C ARG A 153 10.05 34.87 24.45
N PHE A 154 9.91 33.54 24.52
CA PHE A 154 10.15 32.63 23.41
C PHE A 154 9.08 31.52 23.36
N PRO A 155 7.79 31.87 23.19
CA PRO A 155 6.68 30.92 23.34
C PRO A 155 6.80 29.68 22.44
N ILE A 156 7.20 29.87 21.18
CA ILE A 156 7.31 28.78 20.19
C ILE A 156 8.49 27.84 20.53
N ASP A 157 9.65 28.40 20.85
CA ASP A 157 10.84 27.64 21.25
C ASP A 157 10.62 26.91 22.58
N TRP A 158 9.99 27.57 23.56
CA TRP A 158 9.59 26.98 24.83
C TRP A 158 8.65 25.79 24.60
N ALA A 159 7.59 25.96 23.80
CA ALA A 159 6.66 24.87 23.50
C ALA A 159 7.35 23.71 22.75
N THR A 160 8.30 24.01 21.88
CA THR A 160 9.12 22.99 21.20
C THR A 160 9.96 22.18 22.19
N THR A 161 10.63 22.86 23.12
CA THR A 161 11.45 22.21 24.14
C THR A 161 10.59 21.45 25.15
N GLN A 162 9.41 21.96 25.53
CA GLN A 162 8.43 21.26 26.35
C GLN A 162 7.98 19.95 25.69
N LYS A 163 7.56 19.96 24.42
CA LYS A 163 7.20 18.74 23.69
C LYS A 163 8.35 17.72 23.67
N ASN A 164 9.58 18.19 23.44
CA ASN A 164 10.74 17.32 23.42
C ASN A 164 11.05 16.70 24.79
N LEU A 165 10.92 17.51 25.86
CA LEU A 165 11.06 17.08 27.24
C LEU A 165 9.99 16.05 27.62
N GLY A 166 8.74 16.29 27.23
CA GLY A 166 7.65 15.34 27.47
C GLY A 166 7.91 13.98 26.83
N ALA A 167 8.36 13.95 25.58
CA ALA A 167 8.78 12.72 24.92
C ALA A 167 10.01 12.04 25.58
N ALA A 168 10.91 12.80 26.23
CA ALA A 168 12.02 12.22 26.98
C ALA A 168 11.56 11.58 28.29
N TYR A 169 10.64 12.23 29.03
CA TYR A 169 10.02 11.66 30.22
C TYR A 169 9.14 10.44 29.91
N ARG A 170 8.38 10.47 28.82
CA ARG A 170 7.65 9.29 28.32
C ARG A 170 8.57 8.10 28.10
N ASN A 171 9.81 8.31 27.66
CA ASN A 171 10.76 7.22 27.43
C ASN A 171 11.66 6.92 28.63
N ARG A 172 11.56 7.68 29.72
CA ARG A 172 12.48 7.62 30.87
C ARG A 172 12.34 6.29 31.61
N ILE A 173 13.49 5.65 31.84
CA ILE A 173 13.59 4.33 32.50
C ILE A 173 13.72 4.46 34.03
N ARG A 174 14.37 5.52 34.52
CA ARG A 174 14.59 5.75 35.96
C ARG A 174 13.39 6.44 36.60
N GLY A 175 13.23 6.24 37.91
CA GLY A 175 12.13 6.82 38.69
C GLY A 175 10.82 6.06 38.52
N GLU A 176 9.77 6.54 39.16
CA GLU A 176 8.44 5.93 39.07
C GLU A 176 7.81 6.18 37.69
N ARG A 177 7.28 5.11 37.09
CA ARG A 177 6.72 5.16 35.73
C ARG A 177 5.54 6.14 35.64
N ALA A 178 4.64 6.12 36.63
CA ALA A 178 3.49 6.99 36.69
C ALA A 178 3.89 8.48 36.74
N GLU A 179 4.82 8.84 37.64
CA GLU A 179 5.32 10.22 37.76
C GLU A 179 5.97 10.72 36.46
N ASN A 180 6.76 9.86 35.80
CA ASN A 180 7.36 10.20 34.51
C ASN A 180 6.30 10.50 33.44
N LEU A 181 5.21 9.73 33.41
CA LEU A 181 4.12 9.94 32.46
C LEU A 181 3.29 11.19 32.77
N GLU A 182 3.03 11.48 34.04
CA GLU A 182 2.38 12.73 34.47
C GLU A 182 3.18 13.96 34.03
N ILE A 183 4.51 13.92 34.19
CA ILE A 183 5.39 14.99 33.72
C ILE A 183 5.33 15.08 32.18
N ALA A 184 5.32 13.94 31.48
CA ALA A 184 5.23 13.91 30.01
C ALA A 184 3.94 14.58 29.51
N ILE A 185 2.79 14.19 30.08
CA ILE A 185 1.47 14.74 29.79
C ILE A 185 1.44 16.25 30.08
N SER A 186 1.97 16.67 31.23
CA SER A 186 2.05 18.08 31.61
C SER A 186 2.89 18.90 30.62
N CYS A 187 4.06 18.40 30.22
CA CYS A 187 4.93 19.05 29.24
C CYS A 187 4.22 19.24 27.88
N CYS A 188 3.57 18.19 27.37
CA CYS A 188 2.86 18.26 26.10
C CYS A 188 1.61 19.16 26.18
N THR A 189 0.86 19.11 27.26
CA THR A 189 -0.30 20.00 27.51
C THR A 189 0.13 21.46 27.55
N ASN A 190 1.24 21.77 28.23
CA ASN A 190 1.85 23.09 28.26
C ASN A 190 2.25 23.58 26.85
N ALA A 191 2.85 22.71 26.04
CA ALA A 191 3.21 23.04 24.67
C ALA A 191 1.99 23.36 23.79
N LEU A 192 0.86 22.66 23.97
CA LEU A 192 -0.39 22.89 23.22
C LEU A 192 -1.07 24.23 23.56
N GLN A 193 -0.76 24.85 24.69
CA GLN A 193 -1.26 26.21 25.01
C GLN A 193 -0.69 27.27 24.06
N VAL A 194 0.45 27.00 23.42
CA VAL A 194 1.06 27.87 22.39
C VAL A 194 0.82 27.30 21.00
N ARG A 195 1.00 25.98 20.84
CA ARG A 195 0.84 25.26 19.57
C ARG A 195 -0.62 24.91 19.33
N THR A 196 -1.42 25.92 19.04
CA THR A 196 -2.85 25.78 18.76
C THR A 196 -3.11 25.40 17.31
N ARG A 197 -4.25 24.73 17.04
CA ARG A 197 -4.69 24.36 15.68
C ARG A 197 -4.70 25.55 14.73
N ASN A 198 -5.14 26.73 15.16
CA ASN A 198 -5.29 27.90 14.29
C ASN A 198 -3.96 28.64 14.03
N ALA A 199 -3.04 28.66 14.98
CA ALA A 199 -1.80 29.43 14.86
C ALA A 199 -0.64 28.59 14.31
N LEU A 200 -0.54 27.33 14.73
CA LEU A 200 0.57 26.42 14.44
C LEU A 200 0.06 25.00 14.18
N PRO A 201 -0.80 24.77 13.17
CA PRO A 201 -1.49 23.49 12.94
C PRO A 201 -0.55 22.27 12.83
N GLN A 202 0.58 22.40 12.12
CA GLN A 202 1.55 21.30 12.00
C GLN A 202 2.17 20.94 13.36
N ASN A 203 2.59 21.96 14.13
CA ASN A 203 3.14 21.73 15.46
C ASN A 203 2.08 21.28 16.47
N HIS A 204 0.83 21.69 16.29
CA HIS A 204 -0.30 21.22 17.06
C HIS A 204 -0.48 19.71 16.87
N ALA A 205 -0.62 19.24 15.62
CA ALA A 205 -0.76 17.82 15.31
C ALA A 205 0.42 16.98 15.87
N GLU A 206 1.66 17.42 15.68
CA GLU A 206 2.86 16.75 16.23
C GLU A 206 2.80 16.64 17.77
N THR A 207 2.38 17.71 18.44
CA THR A 207 2.34 17.76 19.91
C THR A 207 1.17 16.96 20.47
N ALA A 208 0.02 17.03 19.80
CA ALA A 208 -1.18 16.28 20.12
C ALA A 208 -0.94 14.77 19.96
N PHE A 209 -0.23 14.35 18.91
CA PHE A 209 0.19 12.97 18.73
C PHE A 209 1.09 12.49 19.88
N ASN A 210 2.12 13.26 20.25
CA ASN A 210 2.97 12.92 21.41
C ASN A 210 2.20 12.87 22.74
N LEU A 211 1.20 13.74 22.91
CA LEU A 211 0.32 13.70 24.08
C LEU A 211 -0.54 12.44 24.09
N GLY A 212 -1.13 12.06 22.96
CA GLY A 212 -1.90 10.81 22.84
C GLY A 212 -1.07 9.57 23.13
N LEU A 213 0.18 9.53 22.66
CA LEU A 213 1.13 8.47 23.03
C LEU A 213 1.44 8.42 24.54
N ALA A 214 1.53 9.58 25.20
CA ALA A 214 1.72 9.63 26.65
C ALA A 214 0.47 9.14 27.40
N TYR A 215 -0.73 9.44 26.89
CA TYR A 215 -1.99 8.92 27.43
C TYR A 215 -2.13 7.41 27.24
N ILE A 216 -1.77 6.85 26.08
CA ILE A 216 -1.72 5.38 25.87
C ILE A 216 -0.82 4.73 26.92
N ASP A 217 0.41 5.24 27.07
CA ASP A 217 1.39 4.69 28.02
C ASP A 217 0.92 4.79 29.49
N ALA A 218 0.02 5.74 29.78
CA ALA A 218 -0.61 5.94 31.08
C ALA A 218 -1.95 5.21 31.22
N GLU A 219 -2.35 4.40 30.24
CA GLU A 219 -3.63 3.66 30.18
C GLU A 219 -4.86 4.59 30.21
N GLN A 220 -4.70 5.85 29.80
CA GLN A 220 -5.76 6.86 29.70
C GLN A 220 -6.34 6.90 28.27
N TYR A 221 -6.94 5.79 27.85
CA TYR A 221 -7.38 5.61 26.46
C TYR A 221 -8.44 6.61 25.99
N ALA A 222 -9.35 7.04 26.87
CA ALA A 222 -10.37 8.04 26.53
C ALA A 222 -9.77 9.41 26.19
N ASP A 223 -8.76 9.84 26.94
CA ASP A 223 -8.04 11.08 26.68
C ASP A 223 -7.16 10.96 25.42
N ALA A 224 -6.53 9.78 25.22
CA ALA A 224 -5.81 9.46 23.99
C ALA A 224 -6.71 9.57 22.76
N TYR A 225 -7.94 9.03 22.83
CA TYR A 225 -8.92 9.11 21.75
C TYR A 225 -9.23 10.57 21.39
N ASN A 226 -9.58 11.39 22.39
CA ASN A 226 -9.96 12.79 22.17
C ASN A 226 -8.81 13.60 21.55
N ILE A 227 -7.57 13.41 22.03
CA ILE A 227 -6.44 14.16 21.50
C ILE A 227 -6.00 13.68 20.12
N PHE A 228 -6.08 12.38 19.83
CA PHE A 228 -5.83 11.87 18.48
C PHE A 228 -6.90 12.32 17.50
N GLN A 229 -8.17 12.39 17.90
CA GLN A 229 -9.21 12.98 17.06
C GLN A 229 -8.87 14.43 16.69
N SER A 230 -8.48 15.26 17.67
CA SER A 230 -8.02 16.64 17.42
C SER A 230 -6.80 16.69 16.49
N ALA A 231 -5.86 15.76 16.63
CA ALA A 231 -4.69 15.66 15.77
C ALA A 231 -5.09 15.29 14.32
N ILE A 232 -5.95 14.29 14.15
CA ILE A 232 -6.48 13.85 12.85
C ILE A 232 -7.23 15.00 12.18
N ASP A 233 -8.14 15.67 12.88
CA ASP A 233 -8.89 16.81 12.33
C ASP A 233 -7.97 17.96 11.88
N THR A 234 -6.87 18.17 12.58
CA THR A 234 -5.87 19.18 12.23
C THR A 234 -5.08 18.78 10.99
N VAL A 235 -4.71 17.51 10.92
CA VAL A 235 -4.02 16.90 9.79
C VAL A 235 -4.89 16.96 8.52
N GLU A 236 -6.16 16.59 8.62
CA GLU A 236 -7.11 16.66 7.51
C GLU A 236 -7.38 18.11 7.08
N PHE A 237 -7.45 19.04 8.03
CA PHE A 237 -7.53 20.47 7.72
C PHE A 237 -6.31 20.96 6.92
N LEU A 238 -5.10 20.61 7.36
CA LEU A 238 -3.86 20.96 6.65
C LEU A 238 -3.84 20.38 5.25
N ARG A 239 -4.37 19.17 5.05
CA ARG A 239 -4.47 18.52 3.74
C ARG A 239 -5.28 19.35 2.75
N GLY A 240 -6.42 19.91 3.17
CA GLY A 240 -7.27 20.76 2.34
C GLY A 240 -6.60 22.05 1.87
N GLU A 241 -5.63 22.58 2.62
CA GLU A 241 -4.91 23.81 2.30
C GLU A 241 -3.58 23.60 1.53
N ILE A 242 -3.02 22.38 1.52
CA ILE A 242 -1.74 22.07 0.84
C ILE A 242 -1.98 21.83 -0.66
N VAL A 243 -2.02 22.92 -1.42
CA VAL A 243 -1.76 22.91 -2.87
C VAL A 243 -0.25 23.07 -3.10
N CYS A 244 0.54 21.99 -3.01
CA CYS A 244 1.75 21.69 -3.81
C CYS A 244 2.76 20.73 -3.13
N GLY A 245 3.16 19.69 -3.88
CA GLY A 245 4.46 19.00 -3.78
C GLY A 245 4.40 17.55 -3.26
N ASP A 246 4.75 16.59 -4.10
CA ASP A 246 4.64 15.13 -3.84
C ASP A 246 5.43 14.66 -2.61
N GLU A 247 6.58 15.27 -2.29
CA GLU A 247 7.40 14.85 -1.14
C GLU A 247 6.99 15.49 0.20
N ILE A 248 6.23 16.60 0.20
CA ILE A 248 5.59 17.13 1.44
C ILE A 248 4.54 16.13 1.93
N LYS A 249 3.80 15.55 0.97
CA LYS A 249 2.78 14.54 1.22
C LYS A 249 3.37 13.25 1.79
N GLN A 250 4.49 12.74 1.26
CA GLN A 250 5.08 11.48 1.72
C GLN A 250 5.52 11.48 3.19
N LYS A 251 6.27 12.51 3.64
CA LYS A 251 6.71 12.57 5.05
C LYS A 251 5.54 12.75 6.02
N LEU A 252 4.58 13.57 5.63
CA LEU A 252 3.36 13.76 6.40
C LEU A 252 2.51 12.48 6.39
N ALA A 253 2.45 11.75 5.27
CA ALA A 253 1.72 10.49 5.15
C ALA A 253 2.25 9.42 6.12
N GLU A 254 3.56 9.23 6.25
CA GLU A 254 4.13 8.27 7.21
C GLU A 254 3.79 8.62 8.68
N GLU A 255 3.99 9.89 9.07
CA GLU A 255 3.69 10.37 10.42
C GLU A 255 2.18 10.30 10.73
N TRP A 256 1.33 10.49 9.71
CA TRP A 256 -0.13 10.44 9.87
C TRP A 256 -0.66 9.00 9.85
N ASN A 257 -0.07 8.09 9.08
CA ASN A 257 -0.45 6.67 9.11
C ASN A 257 -0.23 6.10 10.51
N GLU A 258 0.86 6.50 11.18
CA GLU A 258 1.07 6.14 12.57
C GLU A 258 0.00 6.71 13.50
N LEU A 259 -0.41 7.97 13.30
CA LEU A 259 -1.52 8.58 14.05
C LEU A 259 -2.83 7.80 13.87
N TYR A 260 -3.20 7.45 12.64
CA TYR A 260 -4.40 6.64 12.37
C TYR A 260 -4.31 5.25 13.00
N ARG A 261 -3.16 4.58 12.88
CA ARG A 261 -2.94 3.28 13.49
C ARG A 261 -3.07 3.31 15.02
N ARG A 262 -2.46 4.30 15.69
CA ARG A 262 -2.62 4.49 17.15
C ARG A 262 -4.06 4.82 17.53
N MET A 263 -4.78 5.58 16.71
CA MET A 263 -6.21 5.81 16.92
C MET A 263 -7.01 4.50 16.85
N VAL A 264 -6.72 3.63 15.87
CA VAL A 264 -7.35 2.31 15.76
C VAL A 264 -7.05 1.45 16.99
N GLU A 265 -5.80 1.41 17.46
CA GLU A 265 -5.43 0.72 18.70
C GLU A 265 -6.25 1.22 19.90
N VAL A 266 -6.34 2.54 20.07
CA VAL A 266 -7.15 3.16 21.14
C VAL A 266 -8.62 2.80 21.02
N CYS A 267 -9.19 2.82 19.80
CA CYS A 267 -10.57 2.41 19.58
C CYS A 267 -10.80 0.95 20.01
N LEU A 268 -9.84 0.07 19.74
CA LEU A 268 -9.93 -1.34 20.10
C LEU A 268 -9.85 -1.58 21.61
N GLU A 269 -9.02 -0.82 22.33
CA GLU A 269 -8.94 -0.87 23.80
C GLU A 269 -10.19 -0.27 24.48
N LEU A 270 -10.84 0.71 23.83
CA LEU A 270 -12.12 1.29 24.29
C LEU A 270 -13.35 0.50 23.84
N GLU A 271 -13.18 -0.63 23.15
CA GLU A 271 -14.26 -1.43 22.55
C GLU A 271 -15.12 -0.65 21.52
N TYR A 272 -14.58 0.42 20.95
CA TYR A 272 -15.19 1.20 19.86
C TYR A 272 -14.90 0.54 18.51
N TYR A 273 -15.41 -0.68 18.34
CA TYR A 273 -15.11 -1.54 17.19
C TYR A 273 -15.57 -0.97 15.85
N ASP A 274 -16.70 -0.27 15.84
CA ASP A 274 -17.22 0.39 14.63
C ASP A 274 -16.24 1.48 14.18
N GLN A 275 -15.87 2.38 15.09
CA GLN A 275 -14.93 3.47 14.84
C GLN A 275 -13.55 2.95 14.45
N ALA A 276 -13.10 1.82 15.01
CA ALA A 276 -11.85 1.19 14.63
C ALA A 276 -11.84 0.88 13.13
N VAL A 277 -12.88 0.24 12.59
CA VAL A 277 -13.00 -0.03 11.15
C VAL A 277 -13.15 1.24 10.34
N GLU A 278 -13.93 2.22 10.81
CA GLU A 278 -14.06 3.52 10.13
C GLU A 278 -12.71 4.24 9.98
N TYR A 279 -11.85 4.24 11.00
CA TYR A 279 -10.52 4.84 10.93
C TYR A 279 -9.54 4.03 10.07
N ILE A 280 -9.65 2.69 10.05
CA ILE A 280 -8.88 1.86 9.12
C ILE A 280 -9.22 2.25 7.68
N GLU A 281 -10.50 2.34 7.35
CA GLU A 281 -10.95 2.68 5.99
C GLU A 281 -10.49 4.09 5.58
N ARG A 282 -10.65 5.09 6.46
CA ARG A 282 -10.13 6.45 6.23
C ARG A 282 -8.63 6.48 5.94
N SER A 283 -7.83 5.68 6.64
CA SER A 283 -6.39 5.55 6.40
C SER A 283 -6.10 4.99 5.00
N LYS A 284 -6.83 3.95 4.58
CA LYS A 284 -6.60 3.23 3.31
C LYS A 284 -6.90 4.04 2.04
N THR A 285 -7.80 5.03 2.09
CA THR A 285 -8.18 5.82 0.90
C THR A 285 -7.53 7.19 0.83
N ARG A 286 -6.66 7.54 1.77
CA ARG A 286 -6.23 8.93 1.94
C ARG A 286 -5.44 9.48 0.75
N ASN A 287 -4.31 8.89 0.34
CA ASN A 287 -3.57 9.40 -0.80
C ASN A 287 -4.30 9.14 -2.13
N LEU A 288 -5.26 8.21 -2.20
CA LEU A 288 -6.15 8.13 -3.36
C LEU A 288 -6.98 9.40 -3.50
N VAL A 289 -7.60 9.88 -2.42
CA VAL A 289 -8.31 11.18 -2.40
C VAL A 289 -7.34 12.32 -2.75
N GLU A 290 -6.12 12.29 -2.20
CA GLU A 290 -5.11 13.30 -2.54
C GLU A 290 -4.66 13.25 -4.00
N LEU A 291 -4.57 12.06 -4.60
CA LEU A 291 -4.19 11.86 -5.99
C LEU A 291 -5.26 12.45 -6.89
N ILE A 292 -6.54 12.16 -6.60
CA ILE A 292 -7.70 12.77 -7.28
C ILE A 292 -7.64 14.30 -7.16
N ALA A 293 -7.42 14.84 -5.96
CA ALA A 293 -7.33 16.27 -5.73
C ALA A 293 -6.14 16.95 -6.44
N SER A 294 -5.03 16.23 -6.61
CA SER A 294 -3.78 16.78 -7.18
C SER A 294 -3.71 16.84 -8.70
N GLN A 295 -4.73 16.33 -9.41
CA GLN A 295 -4.67 16.11 -10.86
C GLN A 295 -4.39 17.39 -11.66
N LYS A 296 -4.77 18.59 -11.17
CA LYS A 296 -4.40 19.89 -11.76
C LYS A 296 -4.38 21.00 -10.69
N PRO A 297 -3.23 21.37 -10.11
CA PRO A 297 -3.14 22.30 -8.96
C PRO A 297 -3.66 23.73 -9.21
N PHE A 298 -4.09 24.06 -10.43
CA PHE A 298 -4.60 25.39 -10.82
C PHE A 298 -5.91 25.34 -11.63
N GLN A 299 -6.60 24.19 -11.66
CA GLN A 299 -7.94 24.08 -12.22
C GLN A 299 -8.89 23.54 -11.14
N PRO A 300 -10.15 24.02 -11.07
CA PRO A 300 -11.15 23.38 -10.22
C PRO A 300 -11.23 21.90 -10.57
N LEU A 301 -11.31 21.04 -9.55
CA LEU A 301 -11.68 19.64 -9.76
C LEU A 301 -12.94 19.58 -10.61
N HIS A 302 -13.01 18.61 -11.53
CA HIS A 302 -14.27 18.34 -12.20
C HIS A 302 -15.31 17.94 -11.14
N GLU A 303 -16.57 18.33 -11.31
CA GLU A 303 -17.64 18.10 -10.32
C GLU A 303 -17.73 16.63 -9.89
N LEU A 304 -17.50 15.72 -10.84
CA LEU A 304 -17.44 14.27 -10.59
C LEU A 304 -16.26 13.86 -9.70
N ASP A 305 -15.07 14.43 -9.92
CA ASP A 305 -13.87 14.11 -9.12
C ASP A 305 -14.00 14.61 -7.69
N GLN A 306 -14.61 15.78 -7.49
CA GLN A 306 -14.92 16.31 -6.17
C GLN A 306 -15.91 15.40 -5.44
N LYS A 307 -16.98 14.97 -6.11
CA LYS A 307 -17.97 14.06 -5.52
C LYS A 307 -17.34 12.72 -5.13
N ILE A 308 -16.48 12.15 -5.99
CA ILE A 308 -15.76 10.90 -5.69
C ILE A 308 -14.83 11.10 -4.49
N ALA A 309 -14.11 12.22 -4.41
CA ALA A 309 -13.25 12.53 -3.28
C ALA A 309 -14.04 12.61 -1.96
N GLU A 310 -15.20 13.26 -1.95
CA GLU A 310 -16.10 13.37 -0.79
C GLU A 310 -16.65 11.99 -0.37
N GLU A 311 -17.05 11.14 -1.34
CA GLU A 311 -17.52 9.77 -1.06
C GLU A 311 -16.41 8.85 -0.50
N LEU A 312 -15.16 9.07 -0.89
CA LEU A 312 -14.00 8.31 -0.43
C LEU A 312 -13.39 8.83 0.87
N GLU A 313 -13.81 10.00 1.36
CA GLU A 313 -13.23 10.62 2.57
C GLU A 313 -13.75 9.96 3.86
N HIS A 314 -15.03 9.57 3.87
CA HIS A 314 -15.66 9.00 5.06
C HIS A 314 -16.59 7.83 4.72
N ILE A 315 -16.54 6.79 5.54
CA ILE A 315 -17.52 5.70 5.55
C ILE A 315 -17.88 5.36 6.99
N ARG A 316 -19.17 5.14 7.23
CA ARG A 316 -19.70 4.71 8.54
C ARG A 316 -19.78 3.19 8.58
N PHE A 317 -19.67 2.57 9.76
CA PHE A 317 -19.80 1.11 9.89
C PHE A 317 -21.12 0.58 9.30
N ALA A 318 -22.24 1.27 9.56
CA ALA A 318 -23.54 0.91 8.98
C ALA A 318 -23.55 0.91 7.44
N GLU A 319 -22.74 1.77 6.81
CA GLU A 319 -22.59 1.78 5.35
C GLU A 319 -21.72 0.62 4.87
N ILE A 320 -20.69 0.21 5.62
CA ILE A 320 -19.90 -0.99 5.35
C ILE A 320 -20.78 -2.24 5.45
N GLN A 321 -21.60 -2.34 6.49
CA GLN A 321 -22.56 -3.41 6.68
C GLN A 321 -23.65 -3.44 5.59
N ALA A 322 -23.97 -2.29 4.99
CA ALA A 322 -24.85 -2.21 3.82
C ALA A 322 -24.20 -2.70 2.52
N LEU A 323 -22.88 -2.93 2.50
CA LEU A 323 -22.19 -3.54 1.35
C LEU A 323 -22.39 -5.05 1.28
N VAL A 324 -22.99 -5.70 2.27
CA VAL A 324 -23.22 -7.15 2.28
C VAL A 324 -24.71 -7.47 2.40
N ASP A 325 -25.11 -8.58 1.79
CA ASP A 325 -26.43 -9.21 1.98
C ASP A 325 -26.33 -10.36 3.00
N ASP A 326 -27.46 -11.02 3.29
CA ASP A 326 -27.55 -12.13 4.25
C ASP A 326 -26.68 -13.35 3.88
N CYS A 327 -26.17 -13.38 2.64
CA CYS A 327 -25.37 -14.46 2.06
C CYS A 327 -23.91 -14.06 1.80
N THR A 328 -23.47 -12.88 2.24
CA THR A 328 -22.12 -12.37 1.98
C THR A 328 -21.44 -11.94 3.28
N ALA A 329 -20.17 -12.31 3.43
CA ALA A 329 -19.32 -11.82 4.52
C ALA A 329 -18.15 -11.01 3.97
N ILE A 330 -17.69 -10.01 4.73
CA ILE A 330 -16.41 -9.34 4.52
C ILE A 330 -15.42 -9.88 5.56
N VAL A 331 -14.21 -10.20 5.12
CA VAL A 331 -13.05 -10.40 5.98
C VAL A 331 -12.01 -9.34 5.62
N GLN A 332 -11.76 -8.44 6.56
CA GLN A 332 -10.83 -7.34 6.42
C GLN A 332 -9.63 -7.52 7.32
N TRP A 333 -8.42 -7.48 6.76
CA TRP A 333 -7.19 -7.50 7.54
C TRP A 333 -6.70 -6.08 7.85
N TYR A 334 -6.02 -5.95 8.98
CA TYR A 334 -5.23 -4.78 9.33
C TYR A 334 -3.98 -5.20 10.12
N ILE A 335 -2.82 -4.64 9.77
CA ILE A 335 -1.50 -5.04 10.28
C ILE A 335 -0.99 -3.94 11.21
N PHE A 336 -0.77 -4.28 12.48
CA PHE A 336 -0.20 -3.41 13.51
C PHE A 336 1.32 -3.64 13.65
N ASP A 337 1.98 -2.96 14.59
CA ASP A 337 3.41 -3.16 14.88
C ASP A 337 3.75 -4.57 15.37
N ASN A 338 2.84 -5.20 16.10
CA ASN A 338 3.10 -6.40 16.90
C ASN A 338 2.06 -7.51 16.69
N CYS A 339 1.08 -7.32 15.82
CA CYS A 339 0.08 -8.33 15.44
C CYS A 339 -0.62 -7.89 14.16
N PHE A 340 -1.46 -8.76 13.61
CA PHE A 340 -2.49 -8.38 12.67
C PHE A 340 -3.85 -8.83 13.21
N ARG A 341 -4.92 -8.18 12.75
CA ARG A 341 -6.30 -8.54 13.10
C ARG A 341 -7.13 -8.75 11.86
N ALA A 342 -8.10 -9.65 11.95
CA ALA A 342 -9.13 -9.85 10.95
C ALA A 342 -10.48 -9.37 11.51
N PHE A 343 -11.14 -8.47 10.79
CA PHE A 343 -12.46 -7.95 11.08
C PHE A 343 -13.47 -8.64 10.18
N ILE A 344 -14.39 -9.39 10.79
CA ILE A 344 -15.43 -10.15 10.11
C ILE A 344 -16.74 -9.37 10.21
N ILE A 345 -17.29 -9.00 9.05
CA ILE A 345 -18.49 -8.17 8.93
C ILE A 345 -19.53 -8.95 8.13
N THR A 346 -20.70 -9.12 8.71
CA THR A 346 -21.87 -9.76 8.09
C THR A 346 -23.05 -8.81 8.19
N ARG A 347 -24.15 -9.15 7.50
CA ARG A 347 -25.37 -8.34 7.53
C ARG A 347 -26.00 -8.24 8.92
N ASP A 348 -25.84 -9.27 9.76
CA ASP A 348 -26.52 -9.37 11.06
C ASP A 348 -25.68 -8.96 12.26
N ASN A 349 -24.36 -8.80 12.09
CA ASN A 349 -23.47 -8.41 13.17
C ASN A 349 -23.79 -6.98 13.64
N GLN A 350 -23.95 -6.76 14.95
CA GLN A 350 -24.12 -5.40 15.49
C GLN A 350 -22.83 -4.57 15.38
N HIS A 351 -21.69 -5.23 15.56
CA HIS A 351 -20.33 -4.68 15.51
C HIS A 351 -19.44 -5.69 14.77
N PRO A 352 -18.29 -5.27 14.18
CA PRO A 352 -17.40 -6.22 13.53
C PRO A 352 -16.86 -7.25 14.54
N ILE A 353 -16.86 -8.52 14.17
CA ILE A 353 -16.23 -9.58 14.97
C ILE A 353 -14.72 -9.51 14.72
N ILE A 354 -13.91 -9.55 15.77
CA ILE A 354 -12.46 -9.34 15.65
C ILE A 354 -11.71 -10.60 16.06
N TRP A 355 -10.94 -11.15 15.12
CA TRP A 355 -9.92 -12.15 15.39
C TRP A 355 -8.53 -11.47 15.47
N LYS A 356 -7.68 -11.88 16.41
CA LYS A 356 -6.38 -11.25 16.70
C LYS A 356 -5.25 -12.29 16.65
N SER A 357 -4.18 -11.97 15.93
CA SER A 357 -2.94 -12.77 15.89
C SER A 357 -2.04 -12.51 17.08
N SER A 358 -1.07 -13.40 17.29
CA SER A 358 0.09 -13.16 18.14
C SER A 358 1.16 -12.32 17.42
N GLN A 359 2.18 -11.90 18.18
CA GLN A 359 3.37 -11.27 17.62
C GLN A 359 4.20 -12.23 16.78
N GLN A 360 4.28 -13.50 17.20
CA GLN A 360 4.98 -14.53 16.43
C GLN A 360 4.36 -14.70 15.04
N ASP A 361 3.02 -14.70 14.95
CA ASP A 361 2.33 -14.83 13.67
C ASP A 361 2.66 -13.66 12.73
N LEU A 362 2.84 -12.44 13.25
CA LEU A 362 3.26 -11.29 12.43
C LEU A 362 4.72 -11.41 11.99
N GLU A 363 5.61 -11.86 12.88
CA GLU A 363 7.02 -12.11 12.54
C GLU A 363 7.14 -13.18 11.46
N ASP A 364 6.36 -14.27 11.59
CA ASP A 364 6.28 -15.35 10.62
C ASP A 364 5.69 -14.86 9.29
N LEU A 365 4.65 -14.04 9.32
CA LEU A 365 4.05 -13.44 8.13
C LEU A 365 5.04 -12.54 7.37
N ASN A 366 5.76 -11.67 8.08
CA ASN A 366 6.76 -10.77 7.48
C ASN A 366 7.91 -11.57 6.85
N LYS A 367 8.45 -12.56 7.58
CA LYS A 367 9.49 -13.43 7.05
C LYS A 367 8.99 -14.21 5.84
N TRP A 368 7.78 -14.76 5.91
CA TRP A 368 7.16 -15.48 4.81
C TRP A 368 7.01 -14.58 3.58
N SER A 369 6.55 -13.35 3.74
CA SER A 369 6.34 -12.41 2.64
C SER A 369 7.64 -12.00 1.98
N ASP A 370 8.69 -11.75 2.78
CA ASP A 370 10.01 -11.40 2.27
C ASP A 370 10.56 -12.54 1.41
N GLU A 371 10.54 -13.78 1.93
CA GLU A 371 10.98 -14.96 1.18
C GLU A 371 10.16 -15.19 -0.10
N TYR A 372 8.84 -15.04 -0.03
CA TYR A 372 7.94 -15.23 -1.18
C TYR A 372 8.23 -14.22 -2.29
N LEU A 373 8.32 -12.92 -1.94
CA LEU A 373 8.52 -11.83 -2.90
C LEU A 373 9.95 -11.81 -3.46
N GLU A 374 10.96 -12.11 -2.64
CA GLU A 374 12.35 -12.23 -3.07
C GLU A 374 12.52 -13.40 -4.04
N THR A 375 11.96 -14.57 -3.72
CA THR A 375 12.03 -15.74 -4.61
C THR A 375 11.29 -15.48 -5.92
N TYR A 376 10.13 -14.81 -5.89
CA TYR A 376 9.42 -14.42 -7.12
C TYR A 376 10.27 -13.49 -8.01
N ALA A 377 11.02 -12.56 -7.40
CA ALA A 377 11.85 -11.60 -8.11
C ALA A 377 13.14 -12.23 -8.69
N THR A 378 13.70 -13.24 -8.01
CA THR A 378 15.05 -13.77 -8.32
C THR A 378 15.06 -15.15 -8.98
N ASP A 379 14.09 -16.01 -8.67
CA ASP A 379 14.04 -17.41 -9.11
C ASP A 379 12.59 -17.88 -9.34
N LYS A 380 11.98 -17.44 -10.45
CA LYS A 380 10.61 -17.82 -10.84
C LYS A 380 10.38 -19.33 -10.93
N PRO A 381 11.29 -20.17 -11.47
CA PRO A 381 11.12 -21.63 -11.47
C PRO A 381 11.00 -22.22 -10.06
N ARG A 382 11.86 -21.82 -9.13
CA ARG A 382 11.78 -22.26 -7.73
C ARG A 382 10.51 -21.76 -7.06
N TRP A 383 10.14 -20.51 -7.28
CA TRP A 383 8.89 -19.94 -6.78
C TRP A 383 7.67 -20.76 -7.22
N ARG A 384 7.57 -21.11 -8.52
CA ARG A 384 6.50 -21.95 -9.06
C ARG A 384 6.45 -23.32 -8.39
N TYR A 385 7.62 -23.94 -8.19
CA TYR A 385 7.71 -25.25 -7.54
C TYR A 385 7.23 -25.22 -6.08
N GLN A 386 7.52 -24.14 -5.35
CA GLN A 386 7.22 -24.00 -3.92
C GLN A 386 5.84 -23.39 -3.62
N LEU A 387 5.16 -22.80 -4.61
CA LEU A 387 3.95 -22.00 -4.42
C LEU A 387 2.88 -22.71 -3.59
N ALA A 388 2.51 -23.95 -3.92
CA ALA A 388 1.46 -24.68 -3.21
C ALA A 388 1.81 -24.92 -1.72
N ALA A 389 3.07 -25.24 -1.42
CA ALA A 389 3.53 -25.42 -0.05
C ALA A 389 3.53 -24.08 0.70
N LYS A 390 3.98 -23.00 0.05
CA LYS A 390 3.97 -21.64 0.60
C LYS A 390 2.56 -21.15 0.90
N LEU A 391 1.56 -21.46 0.06
CA LEU A 391 0.16 -21.13 0.34
C LEU A 391 -0.42 -21.90 1.54
N SER A 392 0.05 -23.13 1.78
CA SER A 392 -0.35 -23.90 2.95
C SER A 392 0.21 -23.29 4.23
N GLU A 393 1.49 -22.91 4.22
CA GLU A 393 2.13 -22.17 5.31
C GLU A 393 1.42 -20.83 5.58
N LEU A 394 1.07 -20.08 4.54
CA LEU A 394 0.34 -18.81 4.68
C LEU A 394 -1.06 -18.99 5.27
N ALA A 395 -1.78 -20.06 4.93
CA ALA A 395 -3.11 -20.33 5.49
C ALA A 395 -3.07 -20.60 7.00
N GLU A 396 -2.00 -21.26 7.47
CA GLU A 396 -1.73 -21.47 8.89
C GLU A 396 -1.35 -20.14 9.58
N ILE A 397 -0.41 -19.38 9.01
CA ILE A 397 0.01 -18.08 9.55
C ILE A 397 -1.18 -17.12 9.67
N LEU A 398 -2.06 -17.07 8.67
CA LEU A 398 -3.24 -16.18 8.68
C LEU A 398 -4.44 -16.75 9.46
N HIS A 399 -4.32 -17.95 10.04
CA HIS A 399 -5.38 -18.60 10.80
C HIS A 399 -6.72 -18.68 10.07
N ILE A 400 -6.69 -19.00 8.76
CA ILE A 400 -7.89 -18.98 7.92
C ILE A 400 -9.00 -19.88 8.47
N ASN A 401 -8.66 -21.07 8.97
CA ASN A 401 -9.66 -21.98 9.52
C ASN A 401 -10.34 -21.42 10.79
N ASP A 402 -9.60 -20.71 11.64
CA ASP A 402 -10.16 -20.08 12.85
C ASP A 402 -11.07 -18.89 12.47
N ILE A 403 -10.68 -18.10 11.48
CA ILE A 403 -11.48 -16.97 10.97
C ILE A 403 -12.80 -17.47 10.36
N LEU A 404 -12.76 -18.59 9.63
CA LEU A 404 -13.94 -19.18 8.99
C LEU A 404 -15.01 -19.63 9.99
N ASP A 405 -14.65 -19.94 11.24
CA ASP A 405 -15.61 -20.33 12.28
C ASP A 405 -16.53 -19.17 12.71
N PHE A 406 -16.15 -17.92 12.43
CA PHE A 406 -16.97 -16.75 12.68
C PHE A 406 -17.89 -16.38 11.49
N ILE A 407 -17.75 -17.06 10.35
CA ILE A 407 -18.58 -16.80 9.17
C ILE A 407 -19.80 -17.72 9.19
N PRO A 408 -21.04 -17.17 9.15
CA PRO A 408 -22.25 -17.97 9.11
C PRO A 408 -22.26 -18.95 7.92
N SER A 409 -22.77 -20.16 8.14
CA SER A 409 -22.89 -21.17 7.07
C SER A 409 -23.87 -20.78 5.96
N SER A 410 -24.72 -19.77 6.18
CA SER A 410 -25.59 -19.17 5.16
C SER A 410 -24.79 -18.35 4.13
N CYS A 411 -23.60 -17.87 4.48
CA CYS A 411 -22.79 -17.06 3.57
C CYS A 411 -22.25 -17.93 2.42
N GLN A 412 -22.64 -17.57 1.21
CA GLN A 412 -22.21 -18.22 -0.03
C GLN A 412 -21.13 -17.42 -0.76
N ALA A 413 -20.99 -16.12 -0.48
CA ALA A 413 -19.98 -15.25 -1.07
C ALA A 413 -19.06 -14.64 -0.01
N LEU A 414 -17.81 -14.38 -0.40
CA LEU A 414 -16.80 -13.76 0.46
C LEU A 414 -16.18 -12.55 -0.22
N ILE A 415 -16.05 -11.46 0.53
CA ILE A 415 -15.31 -10.27 0.15
C ILE A 415 -14.06 -10.19 1.02
N LEU A 416 -12.90 -10.21 0.39
CA LEU A 416 -11.60 -10.07 1.04
C LEU A 416 -11.16 -8.61 0.94
N VAL A 417 -10.84 -7.98 2.06
CA VAL A 417 -10.24 -6.63 2.11
C VAL A 417 -8.84 -6.75 2.72
N PRO A 418 -7.81 -7.01 1.89
CA PRO A 418 -6.44 -7.12 2.38
C PRO A 418 -5.89 -5.80 2.94
N HIS A 419 -4.68 -5.85 3.47
CA HIS A 419 -3.93 -4.68 3.92
C HIS A 419 -2.46 -4.80 3.53
N ARG A 420 -1.89 -3.73 2.99
CA ARG A 420 -0.49 -3.66 2.53
C ARG A 420 -0.14 -4.81 1.56
N TYR A 421 0.97 -5.50 1.76
CA TYR A 421 1.43 -6.59 0.90
C TYR A 421 0.46 -7.77 0.77
N LEU A 422 -0.56 -7.90 1.64
CA LEU A 422 -1.58 -8.94 1.50
C LEU A 422 -2.39 -8.81 0.20
N HIS A 423 -2.45 -7.61 -0.40
CA HIS A 423 -3.06 -7.43 -1.73
C HIS A 423 -2.32 -8.18 -2.85
N LEU A 424 -1.07 -8.57 -2.62
CA LEU A 424 -0.22 -9.27 -3.59
C LEU A 424 -0.34 -10.79 -3.49
N LEU A 425 -1.18 -11.29 -2.58
CA LEU A 425 -1.27 -12.70 -2.23
C LEU A 425 -2.59 -13.30 -2.73
N PRO A 426 -2.57 -14.54 -3.26
CA PRO A 426 -3.77 -15.19 -3.77
C PRO A 426 -4.59 -15.79 -2.61
N LEU A 427 -5.08 -14.93 -1.71
CA LEU A 427 -5.87 -15.32 -0.54
C LEU A 427 -7.03 -16.27 -0.86
N HIS A 428 -7.71 -16.12 -1.99
CA HIS A 428 -8.78 -17.03 -2.43
C HIS A 428 -8.32 -18.48 -2.66
N ALA A 429 -7.02 -18.70 -2.89
CA ALA A 429 -6.43 -20.02 -3.13
C ALA A 429 -5.86 -20.67 -1.85
N LEU A 430 -5.99 -20.03 -0.68
CA LEU A 430 -5.51 -20.60 0.59
C LEU A 430 -6.27 -21.89 0.92
N PRO A 431 -5.55 -23.00 1.18
CA PRO A 431 -6.16 -24.28 1.52
C PRO A 431 -6.92 -24.19 2.85
N ILE A 432 -8.01 -24.96 2.95
CA ILE A 432 -8.83 -25.05 4.17
C ILE A 432 -8.90 -26.50 4.64
N GLY A 433 -8.91 -26.72 5.95
CA GLY A 433 -8.93 -28.06 6.54
C GLY A 433 -10.35 -28.64 6.62
N GLU A 434 -10.48 -29.97 6.54
CA GLU A 434 -11.70 -30.65 6.98
C GLU A 434 -11.70 -30.76 8.52
N LYS A 435 -12.79 -30.37 9.19
CA LYS A 435 -12.93 -30.59 10.64
C LYS A 435 -12.93 -32.10 10.90
N PRO A 436 -12.10 -32.64 11.80
CA PRO A 436 -12.26 -34.01 12.26
C PRO A 436 -13.61 -34.10 12.98
N THR A 437 -14.52 -34.92 12.44
CA THR A 437 -15.74 -35.34 13.13
C THR A 437 -15.37 -36.24 14.30
N GLN A 438 -15.06 -35.65 15.45
CA GLN A 438 -14.97 -36.39 16.69
C GLN A 438 -16.12 -35.99 17.61
N ASN A 439 -17.01 -36.96 17.80
CA ASN A 439 -17.90 -37.07 18.94
C ASN A 439 -17.10 -36.82 20.23
N LEU A 440 -17.11 -35.61 20.74
CA LEU A 440 -16.68 -35.31 22.09
C LEU A 440 -17.94 -34.88 22.87
N THR A 441 -18.37 -35.79 23.73
CA THR A 441 -19.32 -35.53 24.82
C THR A 441 -18.89 -34.30 25.62
N PRO A 442 -19.83 -33.46 26.09
CA PRO A 442 -19.50 -32.19 26.71
C PRO A 442 -18.88 -32.42 28.08
N LEU A 443 -17.65 -31.97 28.27
CA LEU A 443 -17.01 -31.86 29.57
C LEU A 443 -16.90 -30.38 29.95
N GLY A 444 -17.70 -30.01 30.96
CA GLY A 444 -17.35 -29.04 32.00
C GLY A 444 -17.25 -27.55 31.63
N ASN A 445 -18.13 -26.74 32.22
CA ASN A 445 -18.01 -25.29 32.27
C ASN A 445 -16.64 -24.85 32.83
N GLY A 446 -15.91 -24.06 32.05
CA GLY A 446 -14.68 -23.37 32.48
C GLY A 446 -14.05 -22.55 31.34
N ASP A 447 -14.30 -21.24 31.36
CA ASP A 447 -13.50 -20.13 30.82
C ASP A 447 -12.96 -20.23 29.36
N ASN A 448 -13.70 -19.67 28.40
CA ASN A 448 -13.36 -19.61 26.96
C ASN A 448 -12.78 -18.24 26.55
N SER A 449 -11.54 -17.92 26.95
CA SER A 449 -10.89 -16.68 26.49
C SER A 449 -9.38 -16.76 26.32
N LYS A 450 -8.83 -17.85 25.76
CA LYS A 450 -7.44 -17.90 25.27
C LYS A 450 -7.24 -19.00 24.21
N PRO A 451 -6.79 -18.69 22.98
CA PRO A 451 -6.22 -19.69 22.10
C PRO A 451 -4.82 -20.09 22.58
N LEU A 452 -4.56 -21.39 22.67
CA LEU A 452 -3.23 -21.95 22.96
C LEU A 452 -2.24 -21.65 21.82
N SER A 453 -0.99 -21.35 22.18
CA SER A 453 0.11 -21.06 21.24
C SER A 453 0.51 -22.28 20.39
N LEU A 454 1.15 -22.04 19.24
CA LEU A 454 1.70 -23.08 18.34
C LEU A 454 2.66 -24.06 19.05
N GLN A 455 3.35 -23.62 20.11
CA GLN A 455 4.22 -24.47 20.93
C GLN A 455 3.45 -25.40 21.87
N GLU A 456 2.29 -24.96 22.37
CA GLU A 456 1.48 -25.72 23.34
C GLU A 456 0.66 -26.85 22.69
N ARG A 457 0.62 -26.91 21.35
CA ARG A 457 -0.04 -27.98 20.58
C ARG A 457 0.84 -29.20 20.28
N GLY A 458 2.04 -29.29 20.86
CA GLY A 458 2.85 -30.51 20.87
C GLY A 458 3.45 -30.88 19.51
N LEU A 459 4.57 -30.23 19.17
CA LEU A 459 5.51 -30.69 18.15
C LEU A 459 6.85 -31.03 18.82
N GLU A 460 6.91 -32.17 19.49
CA GLU A 460 8.20 -32.80 19.74
C GLU A 460 8.81 -33.19 18.39
N ARG A 461 10.05 -32.74 18.15
CA ARG A 461 10.86 -33.12 17.00
C ARG A 461 11.16 -34.62 17.06
N GLY A 462 10.29 -35.44 16.48
CA GLY A 462 10.47 -36.88 16.37
C GLY A 462 9.77 -37.46 15.14
N SER A 463 10.56 -37.99 14.21
CA SER A 463 10.16 -38.91 13.12
C SER A 463 9.06 -38.41 12.16
N THR A 464 9.50 -37.62 11.17
CA THR A 464 8.81 -37.33 9.90
C THR A 464 8.50 -38.62 9.12
N ASP A 465 7.23 -38.79 8.71
CA ASP A 465 6.87 -39.19 7.31
C ASP A 465 5.38 -39.51 7.07
N GLN A 466 4.48 -39.52 8.07
CA GLN A 466 3.09 -39.97 7.83
C GLN A 466 1.94 -39.01 8.19
N VAL A 467 2.20 -37.82 8.75
CA VAL A 467 1.11 -36.88 9.16
C VAL A 467 1.11 -35.56 8.37
N LYS A 468 2.11 -35.29 7.54
CA LYS A 468 2.18 -34.08 6.70
C LYS A 468 1.43 -34.16 5.35
N SER A 469 0.71 -35.27 5.05
CA SER A 469 0.18 -35.52 3.70
C SER A 469 -1.34 -35.39 3.52
N LYS A 470 -2.06 -34.62 4.36
CA LYS A 470 -3.53 -34.46 4.19
C LYS A 470 -4.04 -33.03 4.06
N ILE A 471 -3.21 -32.01 4.22
CA ILE A 471 -3.59 -30.62 3.95
C ILE A 471 -3.09 -30.30 2.53
N GLY A 472 -4.01 -30.17 1.57
CA GLY A 472 -3.70 -29.65 0.22
C GLY A 472 -3.66 -30.65 -0.94
N GLU A 473 -3.82 -31.97 -0.73
CA GLU A 473 -3.84 -32.93 -1.85
C GLU A 473 -5.22 -33.06 -2.53
N GLU A 474 -6.33 -32.80 -1.81
CA GLU A 474 -7.69 -32.82 -2.34
C GLU A 474 -8.32 -31.41 -2.32
N GLY A 475 -8.01 -30.59 -3.33
CA GLY A 475 -8.94 -29.63 -3.96
C GLY A 475 -9.86 -28.72 -3.12
N ASN A 476 -9.57 -28.41 -1.86
CA ASN A 476 -10.41 -27.62 -0.97
C ASN A 476 -9.68 -26.35 -0.49
N CYS A 477 -9.91 -25.21 -1.16
CA CYS A 477 -9.43 -23.90 -0.74
C CYS A 477 -10.60 -22.93 -0.49
N LEU A 478 -10.30 -21.70 -0.05
CA LEU A 478 -11.33 -20.68 0.19
C LEU A 478 -12.30 -20.50 -0.98
N LEU A 479 -11.80 -20.48 -2.22
CA LEU A 479 -12.63 -20.40 -3.42
C LEU A 479 -13.65 -21.54 -3.53
N ASP A 480 -13.34 -22.75 -3.07
CA ASP A 480 -14.26 -23.89 -3.15
C ASP A 480 -15.38 -23.82 -2.10
N LYS A 481 -15.12 -23.16 -0.96
CA LYS A 481 -16.09 -23.01 0.13
C LYS A 481 -17.23 -22.03 -0.21
N PHE A 482 -16.98 -21.04 -1.05
CA PHE A 482 -17.92 -19.94 -1.35
C PHE A 482 -18.42 -20.01 -2.80
N PRO A 483 -19.53 -20.75 -3.08
CA PRO A 483 -20.07 -20.91 -4.44
C PRO A 483 -20.64 -19.61 -5.02
N GLY A 484 -20.96 -18.62 -4.18
CA GLY A 484 -21.29 -17.24 -4.54
C GLY A 484 -20.08 -16.42 -5.02
N GLY A 485 -18.88 -17.00 -5.00
CA GLY A 485 -17.64 -16.40 -5.45
C GLY A 485 -16.87 -15.70 -4.33
N VAL A 486 -15.55 -15.62 -4.52
CA VAL A 486 -14.64 -14.86 -3.67
C VAL A 486 -14.17 -13.65 -4.47
N ARG A 487 -14.37 -12.44 -3.91
CA ARG A 487 -13.94 -11.18 -4.52
C ARG A 487 -13.07 -10.38 -3.57
N TYR A 488 -12.31 -9.46 -4.12
CA TYR A 488 -11.43 -8.57 -3.40
C TYR A 488 -11.96 -7.14 -3.46
N ALA A 489 -11.67 -6.36 -2.42
CA ALA A 489 -11.83 -4.91 -2.47
C ALA A 489 -10.56 -4.25 -1.91
N PRO A 490 -10.03 -3.19 -2.56
CA PRO A 490 -8.94 -2.41 -1.99
C PRO A 490 -9.32 -1.77 -0.64
N SER A 491 -10.55 -1.27 -0.57
CA SER A 491 -11.18 -0.71 0.63
C SER A 491 -12.70 -0.83 0.50
N CYS A 492 -13.41 -0.76 1.62
CA CYS A 492 -14.86 -0.70 1.68
C CYS A 492 -15.41 0.58 1.02
N GLN A 493 -14.70 1.70 1.08
CA GLN A 493 -15.06 2.92 0.35
C GLN A 493 -15.00 2.74 -1.17
N LEU A 494 -13.96 2.09 -1.69
CA LEU A 494 -13.87 1.78 -3.12
C LEU A 494 -14.92 0.75 -3.54
N LEU A 495 -15.23 -0.22 -2.68
CA LEU A 495 -16.34 -1.14 -2.93
C LEU A 495 -17.70 -0.43 -2.95
N LYS A 496 -17.94 0.52 -2.03
CA LYS A 496 -19.12 1.38 -2.02
C LYS A 496 -19.23 2.19 -3.30
N LEU A 497 -18.13 2.83 -3.72
CA LEU A 497 -18.05 3.57 -4.98
C LEU A 497 -18.40 2.65 -6.17
N ALA A 498 -17.78 1.48 -6.25
CA ALA A 498 -18.04 0.49 -7.29
C ALA A 498 -19.52 0.06 -7.35
N LYS A 499 -20.14 -0.19 -6.19
CA LYS A 499 -21.56 -0.59 -6.06
C LYS A 499 -22.57 0.53 -6.33
N SER A 500 -22.17 1.79 -6.09
CA SER A 500 -23.04 2.95 -6.34
C SER A 500 -23.24 3.23 -7.83
N ARG A 501 -22.35 2.69 -8.67
CA ARG A 501 -22.45 2.79 -10.11
C ARG A 501 -23.50 1.81 -10.58
N ASN A 502 -24.50 2.32 -11.28
CA ASN A 502 -25.57 1.54 -11.91
C ASN A 502 -25.27 1.40 -13.40
N PRO A 503 -24.33 0.53 -13.82
CA PRO A 503 -24.26 0.21 -15.21
C PRO A 503 -25.54 -0.54 -15.62
N THR A 504 -25.96 -0.36 -16.87
CA THR A 504 -27.15 -0.99 -17.46
C THR A 504 -27.25 -2.48 -17.10
N PRO A 505 -28.43 -3.01 -16.67
CA PRO A 505 -28.58 -4.39 -16.15
C PRO A 505 -28.14 -5.49 -17.15
N ASN A 506 -27.83 -6.70 -16.66
CA ASN A 506 -27.63 -7.86 -17.55
C ASN A 506 -28.94 -8.24 -18.27
N PRO A 507 -28.89 -8.61 -19.57
CA PRO A 507 -30.00 -9.30 -20.21
C PRO A 507 -30.36 -10.58 -19.45
N SER A 508 -31.64 -10.93 -19.42
CA SER A 508 -32.16 -12.05 -18.62
C SER A 508 -31.59 -13.42 -19.04
N PRO A 509 -31.37 -14.37 -18.11
CA PRO A 509 -30.72 -15.68 -18.35
C PRO A 509 -31.54 -16.69 -19.18
N GLN A 510 -32.60 -16.27 -19.87
CA GLN A 510 -33.46 -17.17 -20.67
C GLN A 510 -33.01 -17.33 -22.14
N ALA A 511 -31.92 -16.67 -22.55
CA ALA A 511 -31.35 -16.83 -23.89
C ALA A 511 -30.59 -18.16 -24.01
N ARG A 512 -31.29 -19.21 -24.46
CA ARG A 512 -30.66 -20.50 -24.82
C ARG A 512 -29.75 -20.30 -26.04
N ARG A 513 -28.55 -20.90 -26.01
CA ARG A 513 -27.69 -21.13 -27.20
C ARG A 513 -28.57 -21.65 -28.34
N GLY A 514 -28.78 -20.85 -29.40
CA GLY A 514 -29.28 -21.38 -30.67
C GLY A 514 -30.22 -20.53 -31.52
N THR A 515 -30.80 -19.43 -31.04
CA THR A 515 -31.67 -18.59 -31.90
C THR A 515 -31.37 -17.11 -31.70
N ARG A 516 -30.46 -16.57 -32.51
CA ARG A 516 -30.33 -15.12 -32.72
C ARG A 516 -31.57 -14.63 -33.48
N THR A 517 -32.67 -14.36 -32.77
CA THR A 517 -33.75 -13.52 -33.26
C THR A 517 -33.65 -12.17 -32.57
N GLY A 518 -33.41 -11.13 -33.36
CA GLY A 518 -33.05 -9.79 -32.91
C GLY A 518 -33.97 -9.21 -31.85
N GLY A 519 -33.35 -8.64 -30.81
CA GLY A 519 -34.02 -7.98 -29.69
C GLY A 519 -33.24 -8.01 -28.36
N GLU A 520 -32.19 -8.84 -28.24
CA GLU A 520 -31.37 -8.90 -27.02
C GLU A 520 -30.33 -7.76 -27.00
N GLU A 521 -30.33 -6.95 -25.94
CA GLU A 521 -29.37 -5.86 -25.72
C GLU A 521 -27.94 -6.42 -25.70
N SER A 522 -27.24 -6.27 -26.82
CA SER A 522 -25.87 -6.74 -26.96
C SER A 522 -24.91 -5.83 -26.18
N ARG A 523 -23.94 -6.44 -25.50
CA ARG A 523 -22.92 -5.72 -24.72
C ARG A 523 -21.82 -5.18 -25.64
N SER A 524 -21.32 -3.98 -25.37
CA SER A 524 -20.19 -3.40 -26.10
C SER A 524 -18.84 -3.86 -25.55
N LEU A 525 -17.88 -4.11 -26.45
CA LEU A 525 -16.51 -4.51 -26.10
C LEU A 525 -15.50 -3.52 -26.70
N PHE A 526 -14.54 -3.10 -25.87
CA PHE A 526 -13.29 -2.48 -26.32
C PHE A 526 -12.12 -3.38 -25.93
N ALA A 527 -11.27 -3.75 -26.87
CA ALA A 527 -10.12 -4.62 -26.60
C ALA A 527 -8.80 -4.09 -27.18
N ILE A 528 -7.72 -4.35 -26.45
CA ILE A 528 -6.34 -4.21 -26.91
C ILE A 528 -5.75 -5.61 -27.05
N GLN A 529 -5.23 -5.93 -28.24
CA GLN A 529 -4.75 -7.27 -28.58
C GLN A 529 -3.25 -7.27 -28.93
N ASP A 530 -2.44 -7.89 -28.07
CA ASP A 530 -1.01 -8.18 -28.24
C ASP A 530 -0.16 -7.05 -28.89
N PRO A 531 -0.03 -5.87 -28.25
CA PRO A 531 0.66 -4.73 -28.83
C PRO A 531 2.12 -4.98 -29.25
N ASN A 532 2.77 -5.98 -28.63
CA ASN A 532 4.18 -6.31 -28.80
C ASN A 532 4.41 -7.58 -29.64
N GLU A 533 3.35 -8.20 -30.17
CA GLU A 533 3.40 -9.40 -31.02
C GLU A 533 4.20 -10.58 -30.42
N ASN A 534 4.10 -10.78 -29.10
CA ASN A 534 4.89 -11.78 -28.39
C ASN A 534 4.06 -12.74 -27.53
N LEU A 535 2.73 -12.70 -27.62
CA LEU A 535 1.81 -13.59 -26.92
C LEU A 535 1.05 -14.47 -27.93
N LEU A 536 1.49 -15.73 -28.04
CA LEU A 536 1.04 -16.65 -29.09
C LEU A 536 -0.47 -16.97 -29.01
N TYR A 537 -1.03 -17.02 -27.80
CA TYR A 537 -2.42 -17.43 -27.58
C TYR A 537 -3.38 -16.25 -27.36
N THR A 538 -2.86 -15.02 -27.28
CA THR A 538 -3.69 -13.81 -27.15
C THR A 538 -4.62 -13.61 -28.35
N ASN A 539 -4.19 -13.97 -29.57
CA ASN A 539 -5.08 -13.88 -30.74
C ASN A 539 -6.29 -14.82 -30.59
N ILE A 540 -6.07 -16.04 -30.08
CA ILE A 540 -7.16 -16.98 -29.81
C ILE A 540 -8.09 -16.43 -28.74
N GLU A 541 -7.54 -15.86 -27.67
CA GLU A 541 -8.30 -15.24 -26.58
C GLU A 541 -9.23 -14.13 -27.10
N VAL A 542 -8.68 -13.09 -27.72
CA VAL A 542 -9.45 -11.90 -28.12
C VAL A 542 -10.45 -12.22 -29.23
N GLU A 543 -10.04 -12.95 -30.27
CA GLU A 543 -10.92 -13.33 -31.39
C GLU A 543 -12.07 -14.25 -30.96
N THR A 544 -11.90 -15.00 -29.87
CA THR A 544 -12.99 -15.81 -29.31
C THR A 544 -13.96 -14.93 -28.54
N ILE A 545 -13.44 -14.09 -27.64
CA ILE A 545 -14.24 -13.24 -26.75
C ILE A 545 -15.08 -12.26 -27.57
N GLU A 546 -14.50 -11.62 -28.58
CA GLU A 546 -15.18 -10.56 -29.32
C GLU A 546 -16.46 -10.97 -30.05
N ARG A 547 -16.62 -12.26 -30.36
CA ARG A 547 -17.77 -12.80 -31.10
C ARG A 547 -19.08 -12.72 -30.32
N ASP A 548 -18.98 -12.57 -29.01
CA ASP A 548 -20.09 -12.51 -28.07
C ASP A 548 -20.53 -11.07 -27.75
N PHE A 549 -19.90 -10.07 -28.37
CA PHE A 549 -20.14 -8.65 -28.15
C PHE A 549 -20.47 -7.91 -29.45
N GLN A 550 -21.33 -6.89 -29.34
CA GLN A 550 -21.67 -5.92 -30.39
C GLN A 550 -22.17 -4.62 -29.72
N PRO A 551 -21.69 -3.42 -30.11
CA PRO A 551 -20.56 -3.20 -31.01
C PRO A 551 -19.22 -3.61 -30.38
N THR A 552 -18.25 -3.96 -31.22
CA THR A 552 -16.90 -4.31 -30.79
C THR A 552 -15.89 -3.35 -31.44
N THR A 553 -14.91 -2.88 -30.67
CA THR A 553 -13.71 -2.19 -31.16
C THR A 553 -12.47 -2.91 -30.65
N VAL A 554 -11.63 -3.42 -31.54
CA VAL A 554 -10.34 -4.04 -31.20
C VAL A 554 -9.22 -3.25 -31.85
N ILE A 555 -8.20 -2.87 -31.06
CA ILE A 555 -6.95 -2.32 -31.59
C ILE A 555 -5.88 -3.39 -31.48
N GLU A 556 -5.43 -3.86 -32.65
CA GLU A 556 -4.52 -5.00 -32.76
C GLU A 556 -3.06 -4.58 -32.91
N LYS A 557 -2.18 -5.32 -32.24
CA LYS A 557 -0.73 -5.36 -32.47
C LYS A 557 -0.11 -3.96 -32.45
N ARG A 558 0.77 -3.67 -33.40
CA ARG A 558 1.48 -2.39 -33.49
C ARG A 558 0.56 -1.16 -33.64
N ASN A 559 -0.72 -1.35 -33.96
CA ASN A 559 -1.67 -0.24 -33.99
C ASN A 559 -2.10 0.21 -32.59
N ALA A 560 -1.95 -0.65 -31.56
CA ALA A 560 -2.32 -0.39 -30.18
C ALA A 560 -1.36 0.55 -29.46
N THR A 561 -1.13 1.74 -30.03
CA THR A 561 -0.33 2.82 -29.44
C THR A 561 -1.17 3.66 -28.48
N LYS A 562 -0.53 4.35 -27.53
CA LYS A 562 -1.21 5.34 -26.67
C LYS A 562 -1.93 6.41 -27.49
N GLN A 563 -1.31 6.87 -28.58
CA GLN A 563 -1.90 7.86 -29.46
C GLN A 563 -3.20 7.34 -30.11
N ALA A 564 -3.20 6.11 -30.62
CA ALA A 564 -4.40 5.51 -31.21
C ALA A 564 -5.53 5.35 -30.19
N LEU A 565 -5.20 4.97 -28.94
CA LEU A 565 -6.18 4.84 -27.85
C LEU A 565 -6.92 6.14 -27.54
N PHE A 566 -6.22 7.28 -27.57
CA PHE A 566 -6.79 8.61 -27.26
C PHE A 566 -7.27 9.39 -28.49
N GLN A 567 -7.32 8.75 -29.67
CA GLN A 567 -7.88 9.34 -30.89
C GLN A 567 -9.32 8.85 -31.14
N THR A 568 -10.17 9.73 -31.68
CA THR A 568 -11.50 9.37 -32.19
C THR A 568 -11.35 8.53 -33.47
N PRO A 569 -12.09 7.43 -33.65
CA PRO A 569 -13.24 6.96 -32.85
C PRO A 569 -12.90 6.05 -31.67
N ALA A 570 -11.66 5.58 -31.52
CA ALA A 570 -11.30 4.60 -30.49
C ALA A 570 -11.57 5.09 -29.06
N PHE A 571 -11.26 6.36 -28.75
CA PHE A 571 -11.52 6.92 -27.43
C PHE A 571 -13.02 7.00 -27.07
N GLU A 572 -13.88 7.24 -28.08
CA GLU A 572 -15.34 7.24 -27.89
C GLU A 572 -15.84 5.81 -27.60
N SER A 573 -15.37 4.83 -28.38
CA SER A 573 -15.65 3.41 -28.13
C SER A 573 -15.18 2.97 -26.74
N LEU A 574 -13.98 3.38 -26.31
CA LEU A 574 -13.45 3.08 -24.97
C LEU A 574 -14.35 3.66 -23.87
N SER A 575 -14.75 4.92 -24.02
CA SER A 575 -15.57 5.62 -23.01
C SER A 575 -16.98 5.05 -22.88
N GLN A 576 -17.51 4.45 -23.94
CA GLN A 576 -18.85 3.84 -24.00
C GLN A 576 -18.84 2.31 -23.86
N ALA A 577 -17.67 1.72 -23.67
CA ALA A 577 -17.52 0.27 -23.55
C ALA A 577 -18.08 -0.24 -22.22
N GLN A 578 -18.97 -1.23 -22.27
CA GLN A 578 -19.44 -1.94 -21.09
C GLN A 578 -18.40 -2.96 -20.60
N VAL A 579 -17.61 -3.52 -21.52
CA VAL A 579 -16.50 -4.42 -21.22
C VAL A 579 -15.24 -3.90 -21.89
N ILE A 580 -14.17 -3.80 -21.11
CA ILE A 580 -12.84 -3.44 -21.60
C ILE A 580 -11.91 -4.61 -21.33
N HIS A 581 -11.18 -5.05 -22.36
CA HIS A 581 -10.29 -6.20 -22.28
C HIS A 581 -8.88 -5.84 -22.75
N PHE A 582 -7.92 -5.83 -21.83
CA PHE A 582 -6.51 -5.61 -22.13
C PHE A 582 -5.76 -6.95 -22.13
N SER A 583 -5.44 -7.43 -23.33
CA SER A 583 -4.60 -8.61 -23.55
C SER A 583 -3.22 -8.16 -24.04
N CYS A 584 -2.39 -7.73 -23.09
CA CYS A 584 -1.06 -7.15 -23.33
C CYS A 584 -0.13 -7.37 -22.12
N HIS A 585 0.97 -6.62 -21.99
CA HIS A 585 1.82 -6.69 -20.79
C HIS A 585 1.47 -5.59 -19.79
N GLY A 586 1.56 -5.88 -18.50
CA GLY A 586 1.55 -4.88 -17.44
C GLY A 586 2.97 -4.57 -17.00
N TYR A 587 3.17 -3.35 -16.50
CA TYR A 587 4.41 -2.93 -15.85
C TYR A 587 4.06 -2.36 -14.48
N PHE A 588 4.66 -2.92 -13.43
CA PHE A 588 4.51 -2.44 -12.07
C PHE A 588 5.83 -1.83 -11.59
N ASP A 589 5.83 -0.55 -11.21
CA ASP A 589 6.99 0.12 -10.63
C ASP A 589 6.91 0.03 -9.10
N ARG A 590 7.80 -0.78 -8.51
CA ARG A 590 7.86 -1.03 -7.05
C ARG A 590 8.26 0.21 -6.25
N ASN A 591 9.04 1.11 -6.84
CA ASN A 591 9.53 2.30 -6.14
C ASN A 591 8.54 3.46 -6.26
N SER A 592 7.70 3.44 -7.29
CA SER A 592 6.73 4.48 -7.59
C SER A 592 5.47 3.84 -8.19
N PRO A 593 4.53 3.34 -7.37
CA PRO A 593 3.31 2.67 -7.87
C PRO A 593 2.49 3.50 -8.85
N VAL A 594 2.56 4.83 -8.72
CA VAL A 594 1.94 5.78 -9.67
C VAL A 594 2.53 5.71 -11.07
N ASP A 595 3.76 5.23 -11.24
CA ASP A 595 4.38 5.03 -12.56
C ASP A 595 4.06 3.65 -13.17
N SER A 596 3.23 2.84 -12.50
CA SER A 596 2.73 1.58 -13.06
C SER A 596 1.87 1.83 -14.30
N ALA A 597 1.96 0.94 -15.27
CA ALA A 597 1.36 1.15 -16.57
C ALA A 597 0.95 -0.13 -17.29
N ILE A 598 0.00 0.00 -18.21
CA ILE A 598 -0.30 -1.00 -19.23
C ILE A 598 0.59 -0.73 -20.44
N ALA A 599 1.37 -1.73 -20.84
CA ALA A 599 2.27 -1.66 -21.97
C ALA A 599 1.47 -1.65 -23.27
N LEU A 600 1.73 -0.63 -24.09
CA LEU A 600 1.15 -0.43 -25.42
C LEU A 600 2.24 -0.55 -26.49
N ALA A 601 1.87 -0.50 -27.77
CA ALA A 601 2.82 -0.60 -28.86
C ALA A 601 3.91 0.48 -28.77
N ASP A 602 5.12 0.14 -29.21
CA ASP A 602 6.32 0.99 -29.23
C ASP A 602 6.87 1.42 -27.86
N CYS A 603 6.31 0.93 -26.74
CA CYS A 603 6.75 1.33 -25.41
C CYS A 603 8.04 0.64 -24.93
N ILE A 604 8.37 -0.53 -25.47
CA ILE A 604 9.59 -1.26 -25.10
C ILE A 604 10.65 -1.01 -26.16
N SER A 605 11.85 -0.62 -25.73
CA SER A 605 13.01 -0.41 -26.60
C SER A 605 14.33 -0.80 -25.92
N PRO A 606 15.40 -1.11 -26.68
CA PRO A 606 16.74 -1.29 -26.11
C PRO A 606 17.14 -0.05 -25.31
N ILE A 607 17.88 -0.24 -24.20
CA ILE A 607 18.25 0.84 -23.26
C ILE A 607 18.84 2.05 -24.02
N PRO A 608 18.18 3.23 -23.97
CA PRO A 608 18.75 4.46 -24.50
C PRO A 608 20.04 4.86 -23.77
N ALA A 609 20.99 5.50 -24.47
CA ALA A 609 22.27 5.93 -23.88
C ALA A 609 22.10 6.94 -22.72
N ASP A 610 20.94 7.57 -22.59
CA ASP A 610 20.55 8.56 -21.58
C ASP A 610 19.58 8.02 -20.50
N ALA A 611 19.29 6.71 -20.50
CA ALA A 611 18.28 6.09 -19.63
C ALA A 611 18.53 6.29 -18.11
N ASP A 612 19.78 6.43 -17.67
CA ASP A 612 20.09 6.67 -16.25
C ASP A 612 19.78 8.10 -15.78
N SER A 613 19.41 9.02 -16.69
CA SER A 613 19.17 10.43 -16.36
C SER A 613 17.72 10.91 -16.53
N SER A 614 16.84 10.13 -17.18
CA SER A 614 15.46 10.54 -17.44
C SER A 614 14.44 9.77 -16.60
N LYS A 615 13.49 10.47 -15.96
CA LYS A 615 12.31 9.87 -15.30
C LYS A 615 11.32 9.23 -16.31
N ARG A 616 11.59 9.31 -17.61
CA ARG A 616 10.70 8.86 -18.67
C ARG A 616 10.79 7.35 -18.93
N CYS A 617 12.00 6.81 -18.91
CA CYS A 617 12.23 5.39 -19.17
C CYS A 617 12.53 4.64 -17.86
N ARG A 618 12.08 3.39 -17.75
CA ARG A 618 12.43 2.47 -16.66
C ARG A 618 13.13 1.23 -17.22
N LYS A 619 14.16 0.75 -16.53
CA LYS A 619 14.88 -0.47 -16.92
C LYS A 619 14.03 -1.70 -16.57
N LEU A 620 13.94 -2.64 -17.51
CA LEU A 620 13.28 -3.93 -17.35
C LEU A 620 14.30 -5.01 -16.95
N ALA A 621 13.84 -6.08 -16.30
CA ALA A 621 14.71 -7.15 -15.81
C ALA A 621 15.44 -7.92 -16.93
N ASN A 622 14.91 -7.89 -18.15
CA ASN A 622 15.51 -8.51 -19.34
C ASN A 622 16.59 -7.64 -20.01
N GLY A 623 16.88 -6.45 -19.47
CA GLY A 623 17.85 -5.52 -20.04
C GLY A 623 17.29 -4.56 -21.09
N ASP A 624 15.97 -4.53 -21.32
CA ASP A 624 15.30 -3.51 -22.13
C ASP A 624 14.88 -2.30 -21.27
N ALA A 625 14.28 -1.28 -21.89
CA ALA A 625 13.65 -0.16 -21.21
C ALA A 625 12.20 0.03 -21.65
N ILE A 626 11.32 0.39 -20.71
CA ILE A 626 9.94 0.80 -20.96
C ILE A 626 9.81 2.33 -20.92
N ASP A 627 9.26 2.92 -21.97
CA ASP A 627 8.97 4.35 -22.12
C ASP A 627 7.55 4.66 -21.63
N LEU A 628 7.45 5.27 -20.44
CA LEU A 628 6.17 5.54 -19.77
C LEU A 628 5.28 6.52 -20.57
N GLU A 629 5.86 7.39 -21.42
CA GLU A 629 5.08 8.30 -22.27
C GLU A 629 4.25 7.55 -23.31
N LYS A 630 4.69 6.35 -23.69
CA LYS A 630 4.00 5.48 -24.66
C LYS A 630 3.12 4.42 -24.01
N CYS A 631 3.13 4.32 -22.69
CA CYS A 631 2.27 3.40 -21.96
C CYS A 631 0.96 4.09 -21.54
N LEU A 632 -0.06 3.29 -21.23
CA LEU A 632 -1.23 3.76 -20.49
C LEU A 632 -0.91 3.68 -18.99
N THR A 633 -0.45 4.78 -18.43
CA THR A 633 0.00 4.88 -17.02
C THR A 633 -1.18 5.00 -16.06
N LEU A 634 -0.94 4.74 -14.78
CA LEU A 634 -1.96 4.91 -13.75
C LEU A 634 -2.55 6.35 -13.73
N PRO A 635 -1.76 7.45 -13.83
CA PRO A 635 -2.28 8.81 -14.02
C PRO A 635 -3.16 8.97 -15.26
N ASP A 636 -2.84 8.32 -16.37
CA ASP A 636 -3.70 8.35 -17.56
C ASP A 636 -5.05 7.67 -17.28
N ILE A 637 -5.02 6.50 -16.62
CA ILE A 637 -6.22 5.73 -16.24
C ILE A 637 -7.09 6.56 -15.27
N PHE A 638 -6.48 7.25 -14.32
CA PHE A 638 -7.18 8.14 -13.40
C PHE A 638 -7.92 9.28 -14.09
N ASN A 639 -7.51 9.68 -15.29
CA ASN A 639 -8.17 10.70 -16.09
C ASN A 639 -9.24 10.14 -17.05
N LEU A 640 -9.40 8.81 -17.11
CA LEU A 640 -10.48 8.20 -17.88
C LEU A 640 -11.84 8.42 -17.20
N ASN A 641 -12.89 8.49 -18.01
CA ASN A 641 -14.28 8.47 -17.58
C ASN A 641 -15.01 7.35 -18.32
N LEU A 642 -15.38 6.30 -17.58
CA LEU A 642 -15.91 5.04 -18.09
C LEU A 642 -17.30 4.76 -17.50
N PRO A 643 -18.30 5.63 -17.70
CA PRO A 643 -19.57 5.60 -16.95
C PRO A 643 -20.39 4.33 -17.19
N GLU A 644 -20.26 3.70 -18.35
CA GLU A 644 -20.97 2.47 -18.73
C GLU A 644 -20.18 1.19 -18.42
N CYS A 645 -18.92 1.31 -17.98
CA CYS A 645 -18.02 0.18 -17.84
C CYS A 645 -18.37 -0.69 -16.63
N ARG A 646 -18.58 -1.98 -16.90
CA ARG A 646 -18.93 -3.00 -15.91
C ARG A 646 -17.74 -3.85 -15.51
N LEU A 647 -16.87 -4.09 -16.47
CA LEU A 647 -15.77 -5.01 -16.33
C LEU A 647 -14.55 -4.49 -17.10
N VAL A 648 -13.45 -4.33 -16.39
CA VAL A 648 -12.12 -4.23 -16.99
C VAL A 648 -11.40 -5.55 -16.73
N THR A 649 -11.02 -6.26 -17.78
CA THR A 649 -10.19 -7.47 -17.68
C THR A 649 -8.77 -7.10 -18.08
N LEU A 650 -7.86 -7.22 -17.12
CA LEU A 650 -6.41 -7.13 -17.31
C LEU A 650 -5.89 -8.57 -17.41
N SER A 651 -6.01 -9.15 -18.61
CA SER A 651 -5.42 -10.45 -18.95
C SER A 651 -3.88 -10.38 -18.93
N ALA A 652 -3.36 -9.15 -18.92
CA ALA A 652 -1.97 -8.78 -18.84
C ALA A 652 -1.24 -9.13 -17.52
N CYS A 653 0.03 -9.50 -17.65
CA CYS A 653 0.95 -9.89 -16.57
C CYS A 653 1.09 -8.81 -15.48
N GLU A 654 1.11 -9.22 -14.21
CA GLU A 654 1.53 -8.40 -13.05
C GLU A 654 0.72 -7.10 -12.82
N THR A 655 -0.47 -7.02 -13.39
CA THR A 655 -1.32 -5.80 -13.38
C THR A 655 -2.09 -5.57 -12.08
N GLY A 656 -2.15 -6.57 -11.19
CA GLY A 656 -2.74 -6.47 -9.85
C GLY A 656 -1.77 -6.07 -8.73
N LEU A 657 -0.49 -5.86 -9.05
CA LEU A 657 0.54 -5.56 -8.04
C LEU A 657 0.45 -4.11 -7.52
N SER A 658 0.78 -3.94 -6.23
CA SER A 658 0.97 -2.69 -5.49
C SER A 658 2.31 -2.74 -4.76
N ASP A 659 2.78 -1.62 -4.18
CA ASP A 659 4.11 -1.57 -3.56
C ASP A 659 4.18 -2.52 -2.34
N PRO A 660 5.02 -3.57 -2.38
CA PRO A 660 5.12 -4.55 -1.30
C PRO A 660 5.81 -3.98 -0.05
N PHE A 661 6.65 -2.96 -0.20
CA PHE A 661 7.47 -2.41 0.89
C PHE A 661 6.90 -1.10 1.43
N SER A 662 5.77 -0.64 0.88
CA SER A 662 5.08 0.52 1.41
C SER A 662 4.65 0.24 2.84
N THR A 663 5.13 1.07 3.76
CA THR A 663 4.57 1.20 5.11
C THR A 663 3.27 1.99 5.10
N SER A 664 2.86 2.51 3.94
CA SER A 664 1.56 3.13 3.75
C SER A 664 0.45 2.10 3.88
N ASP A 665 -0.66 2.48 4.53
CA ASP A 665 -1.85 1.63 4.63
C ASP A 665 -2.60 1.51 3.29
N GLU A 666 -2.10 2.16 2.25
CA GLU A 666 -2.85 2.42 1.02
C GLU A 666 -2.50 1.49 -0.13
N TYR A 667 -3.55 1.05 -0.82
CA TYR A 667 -3.45 0.27 -2.06
C TYR A 667 -3.65 1.19 -3.27
N ILE A 668 -2.55 1.59 -3.90
CA ILE A 668 -2.56 2.32 -5.19
C ILE A 668 -2.03 1.38 -6.27
N GLY A 669 -2.90 1.02 -7.21
CA GLY A 669 -2.57 0.17 -8.35
C GLY A 669 -3.58 0.31 -9.49
N LEU A 670 -3.31 -0.32 -10.64
CA LEU A 670 -4.17 -0.26 -11.83
C LEU A 670 -5.66 -0.57 -11.52
N PRO A 671 -6.00 -1.58 -10.68
CA PRO A 671 -7.40 -1.83 -10.33
C PRO A 671 -8.10 -0.65 -9.65
N SER A 672 -7.43 0.03 -8.71
CA SER A 672 -7.99 1.22 -8.05
C SER A 672 -8.19 2.38 -9.03
N GLY A 673 -7.31 2.53 -10.03
CA GLY A 673 -7.45 3.51 -11.10
C GLY A 673 -8.69 3.28 -11.96
N PHE A 674 -8.94 2.02 -12.37
CA PHE A 674 -10.15 1.69 -13.15
C PHE A 674 -11.43 1.75 -12.31
N LEU A 675 -11.38 1.35 -11.02
CA LEU A 675 -12.47 1.59 -10.08
C LEU A 675 -12.69 3.09 -9.85
N LYS A 676 -11.70 3.96 -9.97
CA LYS A 676 -11.95 5.41 -9.98
C LYS A 676 -12.57 5.82 -11.31
N ALA A 677 -12.03 5.37 -12.43
CA ALA A 677 -12.41 5.80 -13.78
C ALA A 677 -13.86 5.52 -14.16
N GLY A 678 -14.49 4.46 -13.62
CA GLY A 678 -15.89 4.16 -13.91
C GLY A 678 -16.27 2.68 -13.81
N SER A 679 -15.27 1.78 -13.88
CA SER A 679 -15.53 0.34 -13.82
C SER A 679 -16.13 -0.09 -12.47
N SER A 680 -17.14 -0.96 -12.48
CA SER A 680 -17.68 -1.59 -11.27
C SER A 680 -16.86 -2.79 -10.79
N SER A 681 -16.20 -3.49 -11.70
CA SER A 681 -15.45 -4.70 -11.39
C SER A 681 -14.22 -4.84 -12.29
N ILE A 682 -13.14 -5.39 -11.74
CA ILE A 682 -11.90 -5.70 -12.47
C ILE A 682 -11.57 -7.18 -12.30
N VAL A 683 -11.06 -7.79 -13.35
CA VAL A 683 -10.32 -9.05 -13.26
C VAL A 683 -8.87 -8.77 -13.60
N SER A 684 -7.94 -9.04 -12.69
CA SER A 684 -6.50 -8.81 -12.91
C SER A 684 -5.64 -9.94 -12.35
N SER A 685 -4.40 -10.02 -12.81
CA SER A 685 -3.43 -11.05 -12.38
C SER A 685 -2.41 -10.52 -11.37
N LEU A 686 -2.13 -11.31 -10.34
CA LEU A 686 -1.11 -11.05 -9.31
C LEU A 686 0.32 -11.37 -9.81
N TRP A 687 0.47 -12.22 -10.83
CA TRP A 687 1.75 -12.56 -11.45
C TRP A 687 1.58 -12.83 -12.94
N SER A 688 2.70 -12.98 -13.65
CA SER A 688 2.71 -13.45 -15.04
C SER A 688 2.33 -14.94 -15.11
N VAL A 689 1.07 -15.20 -15.44
CA VAL A 689 0.52 -16.54 -15.69
C VAL A 689 0.92 -17.02 -17.09
N ASP A 690 1.01 -18.33 -17.30
CA ASP A 690 1.26 -18.92 -18.62
C ASP A 690 0.19 -18.47 -19.64
N ASP A 691 0.63 -17.94 -20.80
CA ASP A 691 -0.23 -17.37 -21.85
C ASP A 691 -1.32 -18.36 -22.32
N PHE A 692 -0.97 -19.64 -22.46
CA PHE A 692 -1.94 -20.66 -22.87
C PHE A 692 -2.98 -20.94 -21.79
N ALA A 693 -2.56 -21.04 -20.52
CA ALA A 693 -3.49 -21.17 -19.39
C ALA A 693 -4.43 -19.95 -19.27
N THR A 694 -3.89 -18.75 -19.44
CA THR A 694 -4.64 -17.48 -19.42
C THR A 694 -5.72 -17.46 -20.50
N ALA A 695 -5.38 -17.80 -21.75
CA ALA A 695 -6.34 -17.83 -22.85
C ALA A 695 -7.52 -18.77 -22.56
N LEU A 696 -7.25 -20.00 -22.09
CA LEU A 696 -8.29 -20.96 -21.72
C LEU A 696 -9.16 -20.43 -20.56
N LEU A 697 -8.54 -19.84 -19.55
CA LEU A 697 -9.23 -19.29 -18.39
C LEU A 697 -10.15 -18.13 -18.77
N MET A 698 -9.66 -17.16 -19.54
CA MET A 698 -10.40 -15.96 -19.94
C MET A 698 -11.57 -16.33 -20.85
N ILE A 699 -11.35 -17.20 -21.84
CA ILE A 699 -12.43 -17.68 -22.72
C ILE A 699 -13.54 -18.35 -21.88
N ARG A 700 -13.17 -19.21 -20.93
CA ARG A 700 -14.15 -19.86 -20.05
C ARG A 700 -14.85 -18.86 -19.11
N PHE A 701 -14.11 -17.88 -18.60
CA PHE A 701 -14.66 -16.81 -17.76
C PHE A 701 -15.73 -15.99 -18.51
N TYR A 702 -15.48 -15.61 -19.76
CA TYR A 702 -16.46 -14.88 -20.57
C TYR A 702 -17.67 -15.75 -20.96
N ASP A 703 -17.49 -17.04 -21.25
CA ASP A 703 -18.60 -17.99 -21.45
C ASP A 703 -19.48 -18.09 -20.19
N ASN A 704 -18.87 -18.06 -19.01
CA ASN A 704 -19.59 -18.03 -17.73
C ASN A 704 -20.30 -16.68 -17.45
N GLN A 705 -19.75 -15.54 -17.92
CA GLN A 705 -20.30 -14.19 -17.73
C GLN A 705 -21.70 -13.97 -18.32
N HIS A 706 -22.16 -14.85 -19.21
CA HIS A 706 -23.52 -14.76 -19.76
C HIS A 706 -24.61 -14.99 -18.71
N SER A 707 -24.31 -15.75 -17.65
CA SER A 707 -25.32 -16.18 -16.67
C SER A 707 -24.91 -15.97 -15.21
N LEU A 708 -23.64 -15.67 -14.95
CA LEU A 708 -23.08 -15.59 -13.60
C LEU A 708 -22.53 -14.21 -13.30
N ALA A 709 -22.52 -13.85 -12.01
CA ALA A 709 -21.81 -12.67 -11.54
C ALA A 709 -20.30 -12.81 -11.74
N ILE A 710 -19.55 -11.70 -11.73
CA ILE A 710 -18.10 -11.67 -12.05
C ILE A 710 -17.27 -12.60 -11.17
N ALA A 711 -17.41 -12.48 -9.86
CA ALA A 711 -16.70 -13.36 -8.92
C ALA A 711 -17.07 -14.84 -9.11
N GLN A 712 -18.35 -15.15 -9.38
CA GLN A 712 -18.82 -16.52 -9.61
C GLN A 712 -18.25 -17.09 -10.91
N ALA A 713 -18.30 -16.33 -11.99
CA ALA A 713 -17.82 -16.73 -13.31
C ALA A 713 -16.31 -17.03 -13.27
N LEU A 714 -15.52 -16.17 -12.60
CA LEU A 714 -14.08 -16.36 -12.46
C LEU A 714 -13.79 -17.59 -11.58
N CYS A 715 -14.45 -17.70 -10.44
CA CYS A 715 -14.31 -18.84 -9.54
C CYS A 715 -14.64 -20.17 -10.25
N GLN A 716 -15.72 -20.22 -11.06
CA GLN A 716 -16.05 -21.40 -11.85
C GLN A 716 -15.03 -21.67 -12.96
N ALA A 717 -14.52 -20.64 -13.64
CA ALA A 717 -13.47 -20.80 -14.65
C ALA A 717 -12.17 -21.34 -14.04
N GLN A 718 -11.77 -20.85 -12.87
CA GLN A 718 -10.60 -21.32 -12.12
C GLN A 718 -10.77 -22.79 -11.70
N ARG A 719 -11.93 -23.15 -11.14
CA ARG A 719 -12.25 -24.54 -10.76
C ARG A 719 -12.26 -25.47 -11.99
N TRP A 720 -12.83 -25.00 -13.10
CA TRP A 720 -12.82 -25.75 -14.36
C TRP A 720 -11.40 -25.99 -14.85
N LEU A 721 -10.56 -24.96 -14.97
CA LEU A 721 -9.20 -25.10 -15.46
C LEU A 721 -8.35 -26.00 -14.56
N ARG A 722 -8.48 -25.84 -13.24
CA ARG A 722 -7.80 -26.65 -12.22
C ARG A 722 -8.15 -28.14 -12.32
N ASN A 723 -9.43 -28.44 -12.60
CA ASN A 723 -9.95 -29.80 -12.50
C ASN A 723 -10.04 -30.54 -13.83
N SER A 724 -10.00 -29.84 -14.97
CA SER A 724 -10.13 -30.44 -16.30
C SER A 724 -8.90 -31.25 -16.68
N THR A 725 -9.15 -32.42 -17.23
CA THR A 725 -8.15 -33.28 -17.86
C THR A 725 -7.81 -32.77 -19.26
N GLN A 726 -6.70 -33.23 -19.82
CA GLN A 726 -6.31 -32.90 -21.19
C GLN A 726 -7.41 -33.30 -22.19
N ALA A 727 -8.00 -34.49 -22.05
CA ALA A 727 -9.06 -34.97 -22.93
C ALA A 727 -10.28 -34.04 -22.89
N GLU A 728 -10.73 -33.64 -21.69
CA GLU A 728 -11.86 -32.73 -21.51
C GLU A 728 -11.59 -31.34 -22.10
N LEU A 729 -10.36 -30.82 -21.97
CA LEU A 729 -9.96 -29.54 -22.58
C LEU A 729 -9.99 -29.58 -24.11
N ILE A 730 -9.52 -30.68 -24.71
CA ILE A 730 -9.58 -30.89 -26.17
C ILE A 730 -11.05 -31.00 -26.62
N GLU A 731 -11.86 -31.79 -25.92
CA GLU A 731 -13.28 -31.95 -26.24
C GLU A 731 -14.03 -30.61 -26.16
N TRP A 732 -13.77 -29.82 -25.11
CA TRP A 732 -14.32 -28.49 -24.96
C TRP A 732 -13.90 -27.57 -26.13
N ALA A 733 -12.60 -27.54 -26.47
CA ALA A 733 -12.10 -26.71 -27.56
C ALA A 733 -12.68 -27.10 -28.93
N GLN A 734 -12.92 -28.39 -29.17
CA GLN A 734 -13.46 -28.89 -30.43
C GLN A 734 -14.96 -28.65 -30.59
N ASN A 735 -15.73 -28.91 -29.53
CA ASN A 735 -17.19 -29.01 -29.59
C ASN A 735 -17.92 -27.77 -29.04
N HIS A 736 -17.29 -26.99 -28.15
CA HIS A 736 -17.96 -25.92 -27.42
C HIS A 736 -17.48 -24.51 -27.79
N LEU A 737 -16.27 -24.39 -28.36
CA LEU A 737 -15.72 -23.13 -28.85
C LEU A 737 -16.14 -22.87 -30.30
N ASN A 738 -16.76 -21.71 -30.52
CA ASN A 738 -17.07 -21.21 -31.84
C ASN A 738 -15.91 -20.37 -32.40
N ILE A 739 -14.80 -21.04 -32.74
CA ILE A 739 -13.55 -20.42 -33.21
C ILE A 739 -13.09 -21.02 -34.55
N HIS A 740 -12.11 -20.37 -35.20
CA HIS A 740 -11.51 -20.91 -36.43
C HIS A 740 -10.89 -22.29 -36.20
N GLU A 741 -11.03 -23.18 -37.19
CA GLU A 741 -10.50 -24.56 -37.09
C GLU A 741 -8.97 -24.60 -36.89
N GLU A 742 -8.24 -23.60 -37.41
CA GLU A 742 -6.81 -23.45 -37.13
C GLU A 742 -6.53 -23.28 -35.64
N HIS A 743 -7.28 -22.43 -34.94
CA HIS A 743 -7.13 -22.23 -33.49
C HIS A 743 -7.48 -23.49 -32.69
N LYS A 744 -8.50 -24.25 -33.11
CA LYS A 744 -8.81 -25.55 -32.49
C LYS A 744 -7.64 -26.53 -32.63
N GLN A 745 -7.02 -26.58 -33.81
CA GLN A 745 -5.84 -27.42 -34.06
C GLN A 745 -4.65 -26.96 -33.22
N THR A 746 -4.40 -25.66 -33.09
CA THR A 746 -3.34 -25.10 -32.24
C THR A 746 -3.53 -25.52 -30.77
N ILE A 747 -4.73 -25.38 -30.21
CA ILE A 747 -5.06 -25.80 -28.84
C ILE A 747 -4.84 -27.31 -28.68
N GLN A 748 -5.36 -28.11 -29.61
CA GLN A 748 -5.22 -29.56 -29.58
C GLN A 748 -3.76 -30.00 -29.63
N GLN A 749 -2.97 -29.45 -30.56
CA GLN A 749 -1.56 -29.78 -30.71
C GLN A 749 -0.77 -29.41 -29.46
N ARG A 750 -1.03 -28.23 -28.88
CA ARG A 750 -0.37 -27.80 -27.64
C ARG A 750 -0.65 -28.75 -26.48
N LEU A 751 -1.90 -29.19 -26.31
CA LEU A 751 -2.29 -30.12 -25.25
C LEU A 751 -1.72 -31.54 -25.46
N GLN A 752 -1.74 -32.05 -26.70
CA GLN A 752 -1.24 -33.38 -27.04
C GLN A 752 0.29 -33.49 -26.99
N THR A 753 1.00 -32.39 -27.23
CA THR A 753 2.47 -32.40 -27.22
C THR A 753 3.05 -32.56 -25.81
N TRP A 754 2.35 -32.08 -24.77
CA TRP A 754 2.92 -31.92 -23.43
C TRP A 754 2.22 -32.72 -22.33
N TYR A 755 1.02 -33.25 -22.59
CA TYR A 755 0.19 -33.91 -21.57
C TYR A 755 -0.48 -35.18 -22.10
N PHE A 756 -0.69 -36.15 -21.21
CA PHE A 756 -1.48 -37.36 -21.50
C PHE A 756 -2.98 -37.12 -21.23
N PRO A 757 -3.89 -37.89 -21.84
CA PRO A 757 -5.35 -37.68 -21.76
C PRO A 757 -5.91 -37.49 -20.36
N GLU A 758 -5.46 -38.28 -19.40
CA GLU A 758 -5.90 -38.29 -17.99
C GLU A 758 -5.22 -37.24 -17.11
N HIS A 759 -4.16 -36.59 -17.60
CA HIS A 759 -3.47 -35.55 -16.84
C HIS A 759 -4.34 -34.30 -16.71
N LYS A 760 -4.24 -33.63 -15.56
CA LYS A 760 -4.80 -32.29 -15.31
C LYS A 760 -3.71 -31.25 -15.49
N PRO A 761 -3.54 -30.64 -16.68
CA PRO A 761 -2.35 -29.85 -17.01
C PRO A 761 -2.15 -28.63 -16.09
N PHE A 762 -3.26 -28.05 -15.65
CA PHE A 762 -3.30 -26.78 -14.91
C PHE A 762 -3.79 -26.96 -13.47
N ARG A 763 -3.59 -28.15 -12.88
CA ARG A 763 -4.01 -28.43 -11.49
C ARG A 763 -3.35 -27.51 -10.47
N LYS A 764 -2.09 -27.14 -10.70
CA LYS A 764 -1.29 -26.37 -9.75
C LYS A 764 -1.68 -24.88 -9.75
N PRO A 765 -1.59 -24.19 -8.58
CA PRO A 765 -2.12 -22.83 -8.42
C PRO A 765 -1.48 -21.78 -9.33
N GLU A 766 -0.24 -21.95 -9.77
CA GLU A 766 0.46 -20.98 -10.64
C GLU A 766 -0.28 -20.68 -11.95
N ALA A 767 -1.15 -21.60 -12.41
CA ALA A 767 -1.89 -21.49 -13.66
C ALA A 767 -3.25 -20.77 -13.53
N TRP A 768 -3.79 -20.57 -12.33
CA TRP A 768 -5.15 -20.05 -12.15
C TRP A 768 -5.33 -19.13 -10.94
N ALA A 769 -4.57 -19.33 -9.86
CA ALA A 769 -4.70 -18.56 -8.62
C ALA A 769 -4.18 -17.12 -8.72
N GLY A 770 -3.53 -16.79 -9.84
CA GLY A 770 -3.05 -15.43 -10.08
C GLY A 770 -4.19 -14.45 -10.32
N PHE A 771 -5.34 -14.91 -10.82
CA PHE A 771 -6.45 -14.03 -11.19
C PHE A 771 -7.37 -13.73 -10.00
N CYS A 772 -7.66 -12.45 -9.80
CA CYS A 772 -8.56 -11.96 -8.77
C CYS A 772 -9.70 -11.15 -9.38
N ALA A 773 -10.93 -11.35 -8.88
CA ALA A 773 -12.05 -10.45 -9.14
C ALA A 773 -12.05 -9.35 -8.06
N ILE A 774 -12.00 -8.08 -8.48
CA ILE A 774 -11.87 -6.91 -7.62
C ILE A 774 -13.07 -5.97 -7.85
N GLY A 775 -13.72 -5.49 -6.79
CA GLY A 775 -14.87 -4.59 -6.88
C GLY A 775 -16.21 -5.29 -6.64
N GLN A 776 -17.24 -4.91 -7.41
CA GLN A 776 -18.61 -5.40 -7.25
C GLN A 776 -18.76 -6.88 -7.61
#